data_AF-A0A839H9F7-F1
#
_entry.id   AF-A0A839H9F7-F1
#
_cell.length_a   1.000
_cell.length_b   1.000
_cell.length_c   1.000
_cell.angle_alpha   90.00
_cell.angle_beta   90.00
_cell.angle_gamma   90.00
#
_symmetry.space_group_name_H-M   'P 1'
#
loop_
_entity.id
_entity.type
_entity.pdbx_description
1 polymer ?
#
loop_
_entity_poly.entity_id
_entity_poly.type
_entity_poly.pdbx_seq_one_letter_code
_entity_poly.pdbx_strand_id
1 'polypeptide(L)'
;MRVTIDLMKKSTQIIDLSNVINPRVGDDDLLLPLHIGYGDNLFDMRGKDVEFLSNDPNKKNIYIAGTCNTNTPGDNLYMGDLTFRFPAGTFRADGTYDPDKTMFRIVDKETQKVISSVNVKITVMKNGIEFNFDPDKSSYDSRLETMLHDFHDKGQAMLDEIKDLNNQAKSNVSGDTATTANQAKQQADANAGDISDLKGEVTGARGRFTDMAGREDAQDAAINQKESIANANANYTALQQKNAQQDSMLAQKAGKYELEDKLAKMNLQPEMYADLEAVKAAYPNGATKLIATDDGYLALYRDGQWVKGPLFQAAGIEQSLIDGDNFISNGSFTTGKTDPAITMNNDTQLAVTDYLGHKWLQITGIGNSSMRGVQWIVEGSDKVTAIQNYPLQLSFDIQSSVAQTFNIDIHFIDNDNKDMNNSINIDQLTLNAWQLFNYQKTVDLNINALAGVAKVVIMIYSNNTGDLGTILLTGLMVNVKYNDNKLPGANLLPSKPLTVNNNSQITDTSYLGEVWHKLTTIIAGTGQGYQWVIDDADKVSLLLNYPLQLSFNLNSLTVNQLFNIDVHFYDKNGNDLGNSYTIDSIQANTGELIHYEKQVTFDFNHLQNATKISLMLYSTNAEDVGTVLLNNESALLKFKTNQLKGPSLLAGQPFVNNSDTVISTVKYLEQEWLQVTSTANTQFRGIQWAIDNKDKIFLAATYPIKFNFNIQSSVAQTLKLDVHFYDKNGNDLGNSISVDQIALNAWELLNYQKELMLDYDHIKDATKVVLMLYTSGTNDLGIVLINDYNAVLEYNTNKKSNSASSHDYKQLPEVYLNGSTSGMSGTNYVTMQFKFKDNGREVDGFASTKWQGDSSLAFDKKAYRIKTFEDQSLTKKMKFKPNPLWNPDNKYNLKAYYTDPLLCRDVVNANIGTDIWSTQKGMPDDLVETDDFGFIDGFPVKVFINNEFVGIYSFNTAKGDYGKHAKAVISGETYTAPTAFSALPDGGVKLDGSDFEMISPDEPTDEIKKATNDLITFVSTSSDDDFKAQLSQHIDLESLIDYFIFLNVIENGDAAGKNQTLITWDLKKWYYHPYDLDTTYGVDSNGKVSEPLTDLLGLNSHLFTRLNSLFADEIKARYKELRTWLTPVYVLKMYRDHINLIGESNYEDEFKLWNNPNHDKDTFNFLKAHIYKRFKLLDSLWLK
;
A
#
# COMPACT_ATOMS: atom_id res chain seq x y z
N MET A 1 -47.05 18.15 35.55
CA MET A 1 -46.48 19.48 35.25
C MET A 1 -44.98 19.30 35.16
N ARG A 2 -44.36 19.64 34.02
CA ARG A 2 -42.91 19.46 33.80
C ARG A 2 -42.15 20.68 34.36
N VAL A 3 -40.97 20.46 34.91
CA VAL A 3 -40.07 21.56 35.28
C VAL A 3 -39.34 22.03 34.05
N THR A 4 -39.47 23.31 33.72
CA THR A 4 -38.76 23.91 32.59
C THR A 4 -37.33 24.26 32.97
N ILE A 5 -36.37 23.68 32.25
CA ILE A 5 -34.94 24.04 32.28
C ILE A 5 -34.63 24.79 30.99
N ASP A 6 -34.37 26.08 31.11
CA ASP A 6 -34.06 26.96 29.98
C ASP A 6 -32.55 27.18 29.89
N LEU A 7 -31.95 26.67 28.82
CA LEU A 7 -30.51 26.71 28.56
C LEU A 7 -29.99 28.11 28.19
N MET A 8 -30.86 29.09 27.90
CA MET A 8 -30.48 30.47 27.59
C MET A 8 -30.30 31.32 28.85
N LYS A 9 -30.82 30.89 30.01
CA LYS A 9 -30.68 31.62 31.27
C LYS A 9 -29.27 31.48 31.81
N LYS A 10 -28.72 32.59 32.36
CA LYS A 10 -27.38 32.62 32.94
C LYS A 10 -27.28 31.60 34.08
N SER A 11 -26.14 30.92 34.22
CA SER A 11 -25.86 29.93 35.26
C SER A 11 -26.05 30.44 36.71
N THR A 12 -26.14 31.76 36.90
CA THR A 12 -26.42 32.42 38.18
C THR A 12 -27.90 32.40 38.59
N GLN A 13 -28.82 31.98 37.72
CA GLN A 13 -30.22 31.76 38.08
C GLN A 13 -30.43 30.31 38.52
N ILE A 14 -30.53 30.12 39.83
CA ILE A 14 -30.78 28.82 40.45
C ILE A 14 -32.28 28.49 40.38
N ILE A 15 -32.62 27.33 39.80
CA ILE A 15 -34.00 26.81 39.80
C ILE A 15 -34.25 26.09 41.12
N ASP A 16 -35.20 26.55 41.94
CA ASP A 16 -35.54 25.87 43.19
C ASP A 16 -36.53 24.72 42.96
N LEU A 17 -36.02 23.50 43.08
CA LEU A 17 -36.79 22.27 42.92
C LEU A 17 -37.48 21.82 44.22
N SER A 18 -37.22 22.50 45.34
CA SER A 18 -37.73 22.09 46.67
C SER A 18 -39.26 22.14 46.78
N ASN A 19 -39.95 22.84 45.87
CA ASN A 19 -41.41 22.88 45.80
C ASN A 19 -41.99 21.95 44.71
N VAL A 20 -41.11 21.27 43.95
CA VAL A 20 -41.49 20.44 42.81
C VAL A 20 -41.24 18.96 43.11
N ILE A 21 -40.04 18.65 43.62
CA ILE A 21 -39.69 17.32 44.12
C ILE A 21 -39.36 17.43 45.59
N ASN A 22 -39.94 16.52 46.36
CA ASN A 22 -39.80 16.45 47.82
C ASN A 22 -39.04 15.17 48.20
N PRO A 23 -37.78 15.00 47.75
CA PRO A 23 -37.01 13.79 47.97
C PRO A 23 -36.79 13.56 49.46
N ARG A 24 -36.81 12.31 49.90
CA ARG A 24 -36.43 11.87 51.24
C ARG A 24 -35.19 10.99 51.18
N VAL A 25 -34.47 10.94 52.29
CA VAL A 25 -33.36 10.00 52.46
C VAL A 25 -33.86 8.56 52.25
N GLY A 26 -33.21 7.83 51.34
CA GLY A 26 -33.59 6.46 50.99
C GLY A 26 -34.83 6.33 50.11
N ASP A 27 -35.26 7.39 49.42
CA ASP A 27 -36.26 7.24 48.36
C ASP A 27 -35.70 6.38 47.21
N ASP A 28 -36.56 5.48 46.71
CA ASP A 28 -36.25 4.61 45.57
C ASP A 28 -36.86 5.17 44.29
N ASP A 29 -36.03 5.27 43.24
CA ASP A 29 -36.44 5.56 41.87
C ASP A 29 -37.33 6.80 41.69
N LEU A 30 -36.90 7.93 42.27
CA LEU A 30 -37.62 9.19 42.14
C LEU A 30 -37.55 9.72 40.70
N LEU A 31 -38.72 10.01 40.12
CA LEU A 31 -38.86 10.51 38.76
C LEU A 31 -39.16 12.01 38.74
N LEU A 32 -38.44 12.76 37.90
CA LEU A 32 -38.61 14.19 37.69
C LEU A 32 -38.89 14.48 36.20
N PRO A 33 -40.14 14.80 35.83
CA PRO A 33 -40.46 15.25 34.47
C PRO A 33 -39.87 16.63 34.17
N LEU A 34 -39.06 16.73 33.13
CA LEU A 34 -38.36 17.94 32.67
C LEU A 34 -38.83 18.37 31.28
N HIS A 35 -38.77 19.67 31.03
CA HIS A 35 -38.84 20.25 29.69
C HIS A 35 -37.57 21.08 29.47
N ILE A 36 -36.73 20.68 28.52
CA ILE A 36 -35.49 21.37 28.17
C ILE A 36 -35.77 22.29 26.98
N GLY A 37 -35.55 23.59 27.16
CA GLY A 37 -35.75 24.62 26.13
C GLY A 37 -34.56 25.55 25.99
N TYR A 38 -34.54 26.36 24.93
CA TYR A 38 -33.55 27.42 24.72
C TYR A 38 -34.28 28.74 24.40
N GLY A 39 -34.52 29.57 25.41
CA GLY A 39 -35.44 30.71 25.31
C GLY A 39 -36.87 30.26 25.00
N ASP A 40 -37.52 30.91 24.04
CA ASP A 40 -38.86 30.54 23.56
C ASP A 40 -38.86 29.37 22.54
N ASN A 41 -37.69 28.79 22.22
CA ASN A 41 -37.54 27.73 21.23
C ASN A 41 -37.43 26.33 21.86
N LEU A 42 -37.92 25.33 21.12
CA LEU A 42 -37.74 23.91 21.44
C LEU A 42 -36.26 23.51 21.36
N PHE A 43 -35.84 22.56 22.20
CA PHE A 43 -34.48 22.02 22.17
C PHE A 43 -34.50 20.49 21.96
N ASP A 44 -33.89 20.03 20.86
CA ASP A 44 -33.86 18.61 20.51
C ASP A 44 -32.84 17.83 21.36
N MET A 45 -33.35 16.95 22.21
CA MET A 45 -32.57 16.10 23.13
C MET A 45 -32.17 14.75 22.51
N ARG A 46 -32.51 14.47 21.25
CA ARG A 46 -32.01 13.27 20.55
C ARG A 46 -30.49 13.37 20.35
N GLY A 47 -29.78 12.29 20.63
CA GLY A 47 -28.31 12.26 20.63
C GLY A 47 -27.65 12.95 21.83
N LYS A 48 -28.42 13.39 22.84
CA LYS A 48 -27.91 14.06 24.05
C LYS A 48 -28.34 13.32 25.31
N ASP A 49 -27.59 13.53 26.38
CA ASP A 49 -27.85 12.99 27.71
C ASP A 49 -28.01 14.09 28.75
N VAL A 50 -28.71 13.76 29.84
CA VAL A 50 -28.78 14.59 31.04
C VAL A 50 -28.02 13.91 32.17
N GLU A 51 -27.09 14.64 32.76
CA GLU A 51 -26.36 14.25 33.97
C GLU A 51 -26.78 15.13 35.15
N PHE A 52 -26.70 14.58 36.35
CA PHE A 52 -26.91 15.32 37.59
C PHE A 52 -25.68 15.24 38.48
N LEU A 53 -25.22 16.39 38.95
CA LEU A 53 -24.10 16.53 39.85
C LEU A 53 -24.55 17.29 41.09
N SER A 54 -24.10 16.87 42.27
CA SER A 54 -24.38 17.58 43.50
C SER A 54 -23.35 17.29 44.60
N ASN A 55 -23.35 18.15 45.62
CA ASN A 55 -22.80 17.84 46.92
C ASN A 55 -23.92 17.83 47.97
N ASP A 56 -23.98 16.74 48.72
CA ASP A 56 -24.85 16.66 49.89
C ASP A 56 -24.34 17.58 51.03
N PRO A 57 -25.11 17.78 52.11
CA PRO A 57 -24.71 18.61 53.24
C PRO A 57 -23.46 18.12 53.97
N ASN A 58 -23.10 16.84 53.80
CA ASN A 58 -21.90 16.22 54.34
C ASN A 58 -20.69 16.33 53.39
N LYS A 59 -20.80 17.13 52.32
CA LYS A 59 -19.79 17.35 51.28
C LYS A 59 -19.41 16.09 50.49
N LYS A 60 -20.30 15.09 50.45
CA LYS A 60 -20.12 13.90 49.60
C LYS A 60 -20.64 14.19 48.21
N ASN A 61 -19.98 13.64 47.20
CA ASN A 61 -20.34 13.87 45.80
C ASN A 61 -21.51 12.96 45.42
N ILE A 62 -22.41 13.47 44.60
CA ILE A 62 -23.46 12.70 43.95
C ILE A 62 -23.32 12.91 42.45
N TYR A 63 -23.20 11.82 41.72
CA TYR A 63 -23.10 11.80 40.28
C TYR A 63 -24.06 10.78 39.68
N ILE A 64 -24.88 11.23 38.74
CA ILE A 64 -25.81 10.39 37.99
C ILE A 64 -25.57 10.64 36.51
N ALA A 65 -25.18 9.58 35.80
CA ALA A 65 -24.83 9.64 34.39
C ALA A 65 -26.01 9.29 33.47
N GLY A 66 -26.12 10.01 32.35
CA GLY A 66 -26.71 9.52 31.10
C GLY A 66 -28.15 8.98 31.15
N THR A 67 -29.10 9.78 31.66
CA THR A 67 -30.45 9.27 32.00
C THR A 67 -31.56 9.52 30.96
N CYS A 68 -31.24 9.88 29.71
CA CYS A 68 -32.27 10.13 28.69
C CYS A 68 -32.94 8.82 28.18
N ASN A 69 -34.05 8.44 28.81
CA ASN A 69 -34.84 7.25 28.43
C ASN A 69 -36.16 7.66 27.73
N THR A 70 -36.47 7.08 26.56
CA THR A 70 -37.72 7.35 25.80
C THR A 70 -38.94 6.57 26.28
N ASN A 71 -38.78 5.72 27.30
CA ASN A 71 -39.76 4.68 27.61
C ASN A 71 -40.81 5.11 28.65
N THR A 72 -40.76 6.36 29.12
CA THR A 72 -41.73 6.89 30.10
C THR A 72 -42.92 7.55 29.37
N PRO A 73 -44.17 7.22 29.71
CA PRO A 73 -45.35 7.81 29.08
C PRO A 73 -45.35 9.34 29.12
N GLY A 74 -45.37 9.98 27.95
CA GLY A 74 -45.45 11.43 27.78
C GLY A 74 -44.12 12.10 27.41
N ASP A 75 -43.00 11.38 27.39
CA ASP A 75 -41.70 11.91 26.94
C ASP A 75 -41.63 12.04 25.42
N ASN A 76 -41.02 13.14 24.96
CA ASN A 76 -40.77 13.44 23.57
C ASN A 76 -39.44 14.21 23.45
N LEU A 77 -38.35 13.47 23.26
CA LEU A 77 -37.00 14.04 23.22
C LEU A 77 -36.82 15.09 22.13
N TYR A 78 -37.55 14.99 21.01
CA TYR A 78 -37.49 16.01 19.96
C TYR A 78 -38.03 17.37 20.43
N MET A 79 -39.02 17.35 21.32
CA MET A 79 -39.62 18.55 21.90
C MET A 79 -38.92 19.00 23.19
N GLY A 80 -37.82 18.36 23.58
CA GLY A 80 -37.12 18.63 24.84
C GLY A 80 -37.79 18.04 26.08
N ASP A 81 -38.82 17.22 25.89
CA ASP A 81 -39.60 16.61 26.96
C ASP A 81 -39.00 15.26 27.37
N LEU A 82 -38.46 15.16 28.58
CA LEU A 82 -37.92 13.93 29.14
C LEU A 82 -38.22 13.76 30.64
N THR A 83 -38.14 12.54 31.15
CA THR A 83 -38.24 12.25 32.58
C THR A 83 -36.89 11.81 33.12
N PHE A 84 -36.30 12.62 34.02
CA PHE A 84 -35.04 12.30 34.68
C PHE A 84 -35.31 11.36 35.87
N ARG A 85 -34.53 10.27 35.97
CA ARG A 85 -34.64 9.31 37.07
C ARG A 85 -33.47 9.48 38.04
N PHE A 86 -33.79 9.66 39.31
CA PHE A 86 -32.85 9.49 40.41
C PHE A 86 -32.93 8.03 40.89
N PRO A 87 -31.89 7.21 40.70
CA PRO A 87 -31.95 5.81 41.10
C PRO A 87 -32.06 5.63 42.63
N ALA A 88 -32.46 4.43 43.04
CA ALA A 88 -32.45 4.03 44.44
C ALA A 88 -31.12 4.34 45.14
N GLY A 89 -31.20 4.87 46.36
CA GLY A 89 -30.03 5.18 47.18
C GLY A 89 -29.25 6.44 46.76
N THR A 90 -29.78 7.27 45.85
CA THR A 90 -29.19 8.56 45.47
C THR A 90 -29.12 9.54 46.65
N PHE A 91 -30.23 9.68 47.39
CA PHE A 91 -30.34 10.66 48.47
C PHE A 91 -30.00 10.00 49.81
N ARG A 92 -28.76 10.20 50.29
CA ARG A 92 -28.23 9.55 51.49
C ARG A 92 -28.18 10.47 52.73
N ALA A 93 -28.37 11.78 52.57
CA ALA A 93 -28.35 12.75 53.67
C ALA A 93 -29.50 13.76 53.53
N ASP A 94 -30.11 14.16 54.66
CA ASP A 94 -31.13 15.20 54.68
C ASP A 94 -30.52 16.61 54.79
N GLY A 95 -31.21 17.60 54.24
CA GLY A 95 -30.80 19.00 54.21
C GLY A 95 -30.86 19.61 52.81
N THR A 96 -30.63 20.92 52.73
CA THR A 96 -30.51 21.62 51.45
C THR A 96 -29.13 21.39 50.87
N TYR A 97 -29.09 20.83 49.66
CA TYR A 97 -27.83 20.53 48.96
C TYR A 97 -27.25 21.84 48.40
N ASP A 98 -25.92 21.89 48.24
CA ASP A 98 -25.20 23.11 47.85
C ASP A 98 -25.62 23.55 46.43
N PRO A 99 -26.35 24.66 46.27
CA PRO A 99 -26.91 25.05 44.97
C PRO A 99 -25.86 25.59 43.99
N ASP A 100 -24.65 25.93 44.45
CA ASP A 100 -23.54 26.30 43.57
C ASP A 100 -22.82 25.07 42.99
N LYS A 101 -23.06 23.90 43.59
CA LYS A 101 -22.50 22.60 43.16
C LYS A 101 -23.54 21.61 42.70
N THR A 102 -24.82 21.98 42.77
CA THR A 102 -25.95 21.15 42.35
C THR A 102 -26.45 21.62 40.99
N MET A 103 -26.32 20.77 39.97
CA MET A 103 -26.66 21.14 38.60
C MET A 103 -27.10 19.96 37.75
N PHE A 104 -27.92 20.26 36.74
CA PHE A 104 -28.08 19.39 35.57
C PHE A 104 -27.10 19.81 34.48
N ARG A 105 -26.51 18.83 33.80
CA ARG A 105 -25.71 19.04 32.60
C ARG A 105 -26.36 18.37 31.42
N ILE A 106 -26.34 19.05 30.29
CA ILE A 106 -26.69 18.48 28.99
C ILE A 106 -25.38 18.14 28.30
N VAL A 107 -25.19 16.87 27.97
CA VAL A 107 -23.98 16.37 27.31
C VAL A 107 -24.32 15.76 25.97
N ASP A 108 -23.40 15.87 25.02
CA ASP A 108 -23.47 15.16 23.75
C ASP A 108 -23.12 13.69 23.96
N LYS A 109 -23.94 12.74 23.47
CA LYS A 109 -23.76 11.30 23.73
C LYS A 109 -22.47 10.75 23.11
N GLU A 110 -22.14 11.17 21.89
CA GLU A 110 -21.03 10.65 21.12
C GLU A 110 -19.70 11.22 21.60
N THR A 111 -19.64 12.53 21.80
CA THR A 111 -18.40 13.24 22.15
C THR A 111 -18.18 13.42 23.64
N GLN A 112 -19.20 13.13 24.47
CA GLN A 112 -19.21 13.37 25.93
C GLN A 112 -18.92 14.84 26.32
N LYS A 113 -19.06 15.79 25.38
CA LYS A 113 -18.85 17.21 25.64
C LYS A 113 -20.06 17.82 26.34
N VAL A 114 -19.82 18.64 27.36
CA VAL A 114 -20.86 19.42 28.03
C VAL A 114 -21.34 20.54 27.11
N ILE A 115 -22.61 20.47 26.73
CA ILE A 115 -23.29 21.46 25.88
C ILE A 115 -23.77 22.63 26.74
N SER A 116 -24.33 22.35 27.91
CA SER A 116 -24.81 23.38 28.84
C SER A 116 -24.95 22.82 30.26
N SER A 117 -24.98 23.71 31.25
CA SER A 117 -25.17 23.38 32.67
C SER A 117 -26.10 24.38 33.33
N VAL A 118 -27.04 23.88 34.15
CA VAL A 118 -28.00 24.72 34.88
C VAL A 118 -27.99 24.36 36.36
N ASN A 119 -27.73 25.35 37.21
CA ASN A 119 -27.71 25.17 38.66
C ASN A 119 -29.14 25.04 39.19
N VAL A 120 -29.32 24.12 40.13
CA VAL A 120 -30.61 23.86 40.77
C VAL A 120 -30.42 23.76 42.29
N LYS A 121 -31.46 24.12 43.03
CA LYS A 121 -31.52 23.93 44.48
C LYS A 121 -32.47 22.79 44.78
N ILE A 122 -32.03 21.86 45.62
CA ILE A 122 -32.83 20.72 46.07
C ILE A 122 -32.71 20.61 47.59
N THR A 123 -33.83 20.30 48.25
CA THR A 123 -33.86 20.06 49.70
C THR A 123 -34.36 18.65 49.93
N VAL A 124 -33.52 17.81 50.55
CA VAL A 124 -33.84 16.43 50.90
C VAL A 124 -34.37 16.38 52.32
N MET A 125 -35.49 15.72 52.52
CA MET A 125 -36.12 15.56 53.84
C MET A 125 -35.66 14.28 54.54
N LYS A 126 -35.69 14.31 55.88
CA LYS A 126 -35.44 13.12 56.67
C LYS A 126 -36.57 12.10 56.50
N ASN A 127 -36.23 10.82 56.40
CA ASN A 127 -37.21 9.73 56.36
C ASN A 127 -37.52 9.22 57.77
N GLY A 128 -38.73 8.73 58.00
CA GLY A 128 -39.20 8.26 59.32
C GLY A 128 -38.78 6.83 59.67
N ILE A 129 -38.06 6.15 58.78
CA ILE A 129 -37.62 4.76 58.88
C ILE A 129 -36.10 4.74 58.73
N GLU A 130 -35.38 4.16 59.68
CA GLU A 130 -33.93 3.96 59.58
C GLU A 130 -33.64 2.87 58.55
N PHE A 131 -33.09 3.25 57.41
CA PHE A 131 -32.51 2.32 56.45
C PHE A 131 -31.06 2.01 56.86
N ASN A 132 -30.64 0.75 56.74
CA ASN A 132 -29.33 0.25 57.13
C ASN A 132 -28.25 0.67 56.12
N PHE A 133 -28.08 1.98 55.90
CA PHE A 133 -27.01 2.55 55.08
C PHE A 133 -25.84 2.93 55.98
N ASP A 134 -24.62 2.57 55.57
CA ASP A 134 -23.38 2.96 56.23
C ASP A 134 -23.10 4.44 55.90
N PRO A 135 -23.27 5.38 56.85
CA PRO A 135 -23.14 6.81 56.59
C PRO A 135 -21.70 7.23 56.24
N ASP A 136 -20.72 6.36 56.49
CA ASP A 136 -19.30 6.61 56.19
C ASP A 136 -18.89 6.14 54.79
N LYS A 137 -19.75 5.40 54.07
CA LYS A 137 -19.48 4.95 52.69
C LYS A 137 -19.80 6.04 51.66
N SER A 138 -18.70 6.70 51.27
CA SER A 138 -18.36 7.41 50.03
C SER A 138 -19.48 7.70 49.03
N SER A 139 -19.52 8.96 48.58
CA SER A 139 -20.10 9.49 47.34
C SER A 139 -20.87 8.52 46.43
N TYR A 140 -22.08 8.91 46.01
CA TYR A 140 -22.88 8.14 45.06
C TYR A 140 -22.40 8.38 43.62
N ASP A 141 -22.09 7.30 42.89
CA ASP A 141 -21.81 7.34 41.45
C ASP A 141 -22.55 6.20 40.75
N SER A 142 -23.50 6.55 39.88
CA SER A 142 -24.33 5.55 39.21
C SER A 142 -23.54 4.59 38.30
N ARG A 143 -22.37 4.99 37.77
CA ARG A 143 -21.54 4.10 36.93
C ARG A 143 -20.82 3.06 37.79
N LEU A 144 -20.30 3.47 38.95
CA LEU A 144 -19.64 2.55 39.88
C LEU A 144 -20.60 1.54 40.50
N GLU A 145 -21.84 1.95 40.79
CA GLU A 145 -22.88 1.04 41.29
C GLU A 145 -23.29 -0.01 40.24
N THR A 146 -23.41 0.37 38.95
CA THR A 146 -23.63 -0.60 37.86
C THR A 146 -22.46 -1.58 37.74
N MET A 147 -21.21 -1.08 37.79
CA MET A 147 -20.03 -1.95 37.74
C MET A 147 -19.99 -2.93 38.92
N LEU A 148 -20.39 -2.49 40.12
CA LEU A 148 -20.45 -3.34 41.30
C LEU A 148 -21.52 -4.44 41.15
N HIS A 149 -22.68 -4.10 40.59
CA HIS A 149 -23.76 -5.06 40.32
C HIS A 149 -23.31 -6.11 39.30
N ASP A 150 -22.73 -5.68 38.17
CA ASP A 150 -22.18 -6.57 37.14
C ASP A 150 -21.10 -7.52 37.70
N PHE A 151 -20.27 -7.03 38.63
CA PHE A 151 -19.26 -7.84 39.30
C PHE A 151 -19.90 -8.90 40.23
N HIS A 152 -20.97 -8.52 40.93
CA HIS A 152 -21.73 -9.41 41.80
C HIS A 152 -22.44 -10.51 40.99
N ASP A 153 -23.08 -10.14 39.88
CA ASP A 153 -23.79 -11.07 39.00
C ASP A 153 -22.83 -12.04 38.31
N LYS A 154 -21.67 -11.56 37.83
CA LYS A 154 -20.60 -12.42 37.29
C LYS A 154 -20.06 -13.38 38.35
N GLY A 155 -19.80 -12.89 39.57
CA GLY A 155 -19.36 -13.73 40.68
C GLY A 155 -20.37 -14.81 41.06
N GLN A 156 -21.66 -14.48 41.02
CA GLN A 156 -22.75 -15.40 41.30
C GLN A 156 -22.91 -16.47 40.19
N ALA A 157 -22.78 -16.07 38.92
CA ALA A 157 -22.79 -17.00 37.79
C ALA A 157 -21.64 -18.01 37.86
N MET A 158 -20.42 -17.56 38.20
CA MET A 158 -19.28 -18.46 38.42
C MET A 158 -19.52 -19.43 39.60
N LEU A 159 -20.16 -18.96 40.68
CA LEU A 159 -20.48 -19.81 41.82
C LEU A 159 -21.49 -20.92 41.45
N ASP A 160 -22.44 -20.60 40.58
CA ASP A 160 -23.45 -21.57 40.13
C ASP A 160 -22.87 -22.58 39.13
N GLU A 161 -21.95 -22.15 38.26
CA GLU A 161 -21.18 -23.05 37.39
C GLU A 161 -20.31 -24.05 38.18
N ILE A 162 -19.64 -23.59 39.25
CA ILE A 162 -18.87 -24.45 40.16
C ILE A 162 -19.77 -25.48 40.85
N LYS A 163 -20.99 -25.11 41.26
CA LYS A 163 -21.93 -26.06 41.86
C LYS A 163 -22.37 -27.11 40.84
N ASP A 164 -22.61 -26.73 39.60
CA ASP A 164 -23.03 -27.64 38.54
C ASP A 164 -21.90 -28.62 38.17
N LEU A 165 -20.66 -28.15 38.07
CA LEU A 165 -19.48 -28.99 37.89
C LEU A 165 -19.30 -29.97 39.07
N ASN A 166 -19.54 -29.53 40.30
CA ASN A 166 -19.48 -30.41 41.48
C ASN A 166 -20.60 -31.47 41.50
N ASN A 167 -21.77 -31.14 40.97
CA ASN A 167 -22.87 -32.09 40.80
C ASN A 167 -22.58 -33.11 39.69
N GLN A 168 -21.98 -32.69 38.58
CA GLN A 168 -21.51 -33.58 37.50
C GLN A 168 -20.37 -34.50 37.95
N ALA A 169 -19.45 -34.00 38.79
CA ALA A 169 -18.39 -34.81 39.38
C ALA A 169 -18.96 -35.89 40.32
N LYS A 170 -20.05 -35.60 41.05
CA LYS A 170 -20.74 -36.57 41.91
C LYS A 170 -21.54 -37.63 41.15
N SER A 171 -22.04 -37.33 39.95
CA SER A 171 -22.83 -38.29 39.15
C SER A 171 -21.97 -39.35 38.44
N ASN A 172 -20.66 -39.13 38.31
CA ASN A 172 -19.77 -39.99 37.50
C ASN A 172 -18.92 -41.00 38.29
N VAL A 173 -19.23 -41.29 39.55
CA VAL A 173 -18.47 -42.30 40.32
C VAL A 173 -19.19 -43.65 40.33
N SER A 174 -19.03 -44.41 39.24
CA SER A 174 -19.21 -45.86 39.25
C SER A 174 -18.06 -46.55 38.48
N GLY A 175 -17.07 -47.07 39.20
CA GLY A 175 -16.16 -48.10 38.68
C GLY A 175 -14.66 -47.80 38.76
N ASP A 176 -13.96 -48.72 39.42
CA ASP A 176 -12.51 -48.97 39.52
C ASP A 176 -11.60 -47.91 40.21
N THR A 177 -11.31 -48.20 41.48
CA THR A 177 -10.95 -47.26 42.55
C THR A 177 -9.45 -46.96 42.71
N ALA A 178 -8.57 -47.41 41.81
CA ALA A 178 -7.13 -47.19 41.95
C ALA A 178 -6.54 -46.20 40.92
N THR A 179 -6.90 -46.37 39.64
CA THR A 179 -6.40 -45.49 38.56
C THR A 179 -7.07 -44.11 38.63
N THR A 180 -8.38 -44.09 38.87
CA THR A 180 -9.18 -42.87 39.08
C THR A 180 -8.73 -42.10 40.32
N ALA A 181 -8.26 -42.81 41.36
CA ALA A 181 -7.72 -42.18 42.58
C ALA A 181 -6.36 -41.51 42.35
N ASN A 182 -5.49 -42.08 41.51
CA ASN A 182 -4.20 -41.48 41.17
C ASN A 182 -4.36 -40.28 40.22
N GLN A 183 -5.29 -40.35 39.26
CA GLN A 183 -5.62 -39.21 38.39
C GLN A 183 -6.34 -38.09 39.15
N ALA A 184 -7.28 -38.44 40.04
CA ALA A 184 -7.92 -37.47 40.94
C ALA A 184 -6.91 -36.85 41.92
N LYS A 185 -5.90 -37.60 42.36
CA LYS A 185 -4.81 -37.07 43.20
C LYS A 185 -3.89 -36.14 42.41
N GLN A 186 -3.47 -36.50 41.19
CA GLN A 186 -2.71 -35.61 40.32
C GLN A 186 -3.47 -34.32 39.99
N GLN A 187 -4.78 -34.42 39.72
CA GLN A 187 -5.62 -33.26 39.48
C GLN A 187 -5.85 -32.43 40.75
N ALA A 188 -5.99 -33.07 41.92
CA ALA A 188 -6.08 -32.37 43.20
C ALA A 188 -4.77 -31.68 43.57
N ASP A 189 -3.62 -32.29 43.27
CA ASP A 189 -2.29 -31.70 43.50
C ASP A 189 -2.03 -30.54 42.52
N ALA A 190 -2.48 -30.65 41.26
CA ALA A 190 -2.46 -29.55 40.28
C ALA A 190 -3.38 -28.39 40.71
N ASN A 191 -4.63 -28.69 41.08
CA ASN A 191 -5.57 -27.70 41.59
C ASN A 191 -5.09 -27.07 42.91
N ALA A 192 -4.36 -27.82 43.75
CA ALA A 192 -3.74 -27.27 44.96
C ALA A 192 -2.56 -26.34 44.64
N GLY A 193 -1.81 -26.62 43.57
CA GLY A 193 -0.83 -25.72 42.97
C GLY A 193 -1.48 -24.43 42.48
N ASP A 194 -2.52 -24.52 41.66
CA ASP A 194 -3.24 -23.36 41.13
C ASP A 194 -3.90 -22.53 42.25
N ILE A 195 -4.45 -23.17 43.29
CA ILE A 195 -4.97 -22.49 44.49
C ILE A 195 -3.85 -21.84 45.32
N SER A 196 -2.66 -22.44 45.35
CA SER A 196 -1.48 -21.87 46.00
C SER A 196 -0.98 -20.64 45.24
N ASP A 197 -0.98 -20.69 43.91
CA ASP A 197 -0.58 -19.59 43.03
C ASP A 197 -1.61 -18.46 43.07
N LEU A 198 -2.91 -18.76 43.05
CA LEU A 198 -3.99 -17.80 43.31
C LEU A 198 -3.92 -17.22 44.72
N LYS A 199 -3.59 -18.01 45.75
CA LYS A 199 -3.30 -17.47 47.09
C LYS A 199 -2.05 -16.60 47.08
N GLY A 200 -1.04 -16.92 46.28
CA GLY A 200 0.16 -16.12 46.07
C GLY A 200 -0.17 -14.77 45.42
N GLU A 201 -1.01 -14.77 44.39
CA GLU A 201 -1.49 -13.56 43.71
C GLU A 201 -2.44 -12.73 44.59
N VAL A 202 -3.36 -13.37 45.32
CA VAL A 202 -4.25 -12.71 46.28
C VAL A 202 -3.48 -12.20 47.50
N THR A 203 -2.43 -12.89 47.94
CA THR A 203 -1.52 -12.42 49.00
C THR A 203 -0.62 -11.30 48.49
N GLY A 204 -0.19 -11.33 47.23
CA GLY A 204 0.51 -10.24 46.56
C GLY A 204 -0.39 -9.01 46.37
N ALA A 205 -1.65 -9.22 45.98
CA ALA A 205 -2.66 -8.16 45.88
C ALA A 205 -2.98 -7.59 47.27
N ARG A 206 -3.23 -8.43 48.26
CA ARG A 206 -3.41 -8.01 49.66
C ARG A 206 -2.18 -7.29 50.19
N GLY A 207 -0.96 -7.75 49.92
CA GLY A 207 0.28 -7.05 50.29
C GLY A 207 0.38 -5.66 49.66
N ARG A 208 -0.03 -5.51 48.39
CA ARG A 208 -0.17 -4.21 47.74
C ARG A 208 -1.24 -3.31 48.39
N PHE A 209 -2.29 -3.87 48.99
CA PHE A 209 -3.31 -3.12 49.74
C PHE A 209 -2.95 -2.88 51.22
N THR A 210 -2.10 -3.72 51.83
CA THR A 210 -1.73 -3.61 53.25
C THR A 210 -0.70 -2.50 53.47
N ASP A 211 0.14 -2.22 52.45
CA ASP A 211 1.16 -1.17 52.46
C ASP A 211 0.68 0.13 51.79
N MET A 212 -0.64 0.30 51.67
CA MET A 212 -1.25 1.48 51.02
C MET A 212 -1.14 2.70 51.92
N ALA A 213 -1.36 2.55 53.23
CA ALA A 213 -1.18 3.63 54.21
C ALA A 213 0.29 4.07 54.35
N GLY A 214 1.26 3.14 54.29
CA GLY A 214 2.70 3.49 54.34
C GLY A 214 3.20 4.18 53.06
N ARG A 215 2.60 3.87 51.90
CA ARG A 215 2.91 4.54 50.64
C ARG A 215 2.19 5.88 50.50
N GLU A 216 0.95 5.99 50.99
CA GLU A 216 0.25 7.28 51.14
C GLU A 216 0.99 8.17 52.14
N ASP A 217 1.48 7.66 53.27
CA ASP A 217 2.28 8.43 54.23
C ASP A 217 3.66 8.84 53.66
N ALA A 218 4.30 7.99 52.84
CA ALA A 218 5.55 8.33 52.16
C ALA A 218 5.34 9.36 51.02
N GLN A 219 4.20 9.28 50.34
CA GLN A 219 3.78 10.22 49.31
C GLN A 219 3.33 11.55 49.93
N ASP A 220 2.60 11.52 51.05
CA ASP A 220 2.20 12.68 51.85
C ASP A 220 3.37 13.31 52.59
N ALA A 221 4.40 12.55 52.99
CA ALA A 221 5.66 13.12 53.49
C ALA A 221 6.45 13.81 52.37
N ALA A 222 6.43 13.26 51.16
CA ALA A 222 7.04 13.87 49.98
C ALA A 222 6.26 15.10 49.46
N ILE A 223 4.94 15.13 49.67
CA ILE A 223 4.06 16.27 49.35
C ILE A 223 4.15 17.35 50.44
N ASN A 224 4.12 16.98 51.73
CA ASN A 224 4.26 17.92 52.86
C ASN A 224 5.67 18.54 52.97
N GLN A 225 6.73 17.89 52.49
CA GLN A 225 8.04 18.56 52.31
C GLN A 225 8.01 19.61 51.19
N LYS A 226 7.13 19.46 50.18
CA LYS A 226 7.00 20.39 49.05
C LYS A 226 5.99 21.50 49.30
N GLU A 227 5.09 21.37 50.26
CA GLU A 227 4.03 22.34 50.54
C GLU A 227 4.08 22.90 51.98
N SER A 228 5.17 23.59 52.36
CA SER A 228 5.06 24.59 53.43
C SER A 228 4.89 26.00 52.83
N ILE A 229 3.90 26.72 53.38
CA ILE A 229 3.33 28.02 52.96
C ILE A 229 4.39 29.15 52.78
N ALA A 230 5.62 28.96 53.25
CA ALA A 230 6.74 29.86 52.97
C ALA A 230 7.09 29.95 51.48
N ASN A 231 6.98 28.84 50.72
CA ASN A 231 7.31 28.82 49.30
C ASN A 231 6.17 29.30 48.39
N ALA A 232 4.91 29.28 48.84
CA ALA A 232 3.79 29.81 48.06
C ALA A 232 3.81 31.35 47.98
N ASN A 233 4.15 32.04 49.07
CA ASN A 233 4.26 33.50 49.07
C ASN A 233 5.54 34.00 48.38
N ALA A 234 6.64 33.25 48.49
CA ALA A 234 7.85 33.52 47.72
C ALA A 234 7.62 33.28 46.22
N ASN A 235 6.91 32.21 45.83
CA ASN A 235 6.55 31.94 44.44
C ASN A 235 5.48 32.89 43.91
N TYR A 236 4.54 33.38 44.73
CA TYR A 236 3.55 34.36 44.30
C TYR A 236 4.16 35.75 44.11
N THR A 237 5.09 36.15 45.00
CA THR A 237 5.88 37.38 44.83
C THR A 237 6.84 37.26 43.66
N ALA A 238 7.47 36.10 43.46
CA ALA A 238 8.30 35.82 42.30
C ALA A 238 7.47 35.70 41.02
N LEU A 239 6.23 35.20 41.05
CA LEU A 239 5.31 35.18 39.91
C LEU A 239 4.75 36.56 39.60
N GLN A 240 4.54 37.44 40.59
CA GLN A 240 4.17 38.84 40.33
C GLN A 240 5.37 39.63 39.82
N GLN A 241 6.59 39.40 40.32
CA GLN A 241 7.80 39.96 39.72
C GLN A 241 8.10 39.38 38.35
N LYS A 242 7.84 38.09 38.13
CA LYS A 242 8.04 37.40 36.84
C LYS A 242 6.92 37.74 35.87
N ASN A 243 5.69 37.99 36.29
CA ASN A 243 4.60 38.52 35.46
C ASN A 243 4.84 40.00 35.18
N ALA A 244 5.28 40.82 36.12
CA ALA A 244 5.66 42.20 35.84
C ALA A 244 6.92 42.28 34.94
N GLN A 245 7.89 41.38 35.10
CA GLN A 245 9.04 41.22 34.20
C GLN A 245 8.63 40.60 32.87
N GLN A 246 7.62 39.72 32.83
CA GLN A 246 7.10 39.08 31.62
C GLN A 246 6.19 40.02 30.87
N ASP A 247 5.46 40.92 31.53
CA ASP A 247 4.64 41.98 30.96
C ASP A 247 5.53 43.15 30.51
N SER A 248 6.58 43.48 31.26
CA SER A 248 7.63 44.41 30.81
C SER A 248 8.50 43.80 29.70
N MET A 249 8.70 42.47 29.68
CA MET A 249 9.31 41.73 28.56
C MET A 249 8.35 41.54 27.40
N LEU A 250 7.04 41.40 27.59
CA LEU A 250 6.03 41.28 26.52
C LEU A 250 5.76 42.65 25.90
N ALA A 251 5.86 43.73 26.68
CA ALA A 251 5.90 45.09 26.18
C ALA A 251 7.23 45.43 25.46
N GLN A 252 8.35 44.76 25.80
CA GLN A 252 9.59 44.77 24.98
C GLN A 252 9.57 43.77 23.81
N LYS A 253 8.82 42.66 23.90
CA LYS A 253 8.70 41.54 22.93
C LYS A 253 7.45 41.60 22.05
N ALA A 254 6.69 42.69 22.17
CA ALA A 254 5.95 43.27 21.04
C ALA A 254 6.90 43.81 19.95
N GLY A 255 8.22 43.59 20.08
CA GLY A 255 9.13 43.42 18.97
C GLY A 255 8.92 42.08 18.27
N LYS A 256 8.00 42.07 17.32
CA LYS A 256 7.95 41.17 16.16
C LYS A 256 9.40 40.87 15.71
N TYR A 257 9.72 39.62 15.39
CA TYR A 257 10.97 39.14 14.75
C TYR A 257 12.07 38.41 15.57
N GLU A 258 12.08 38.21 16.90
CA GLU A 258 13.30 37.61 17.51
C GLU A 258 13.60 36.12 17.13
N LEU A 259 12.58 35.30 16.86
CA LEU A 259 12.76 33.92 16.37
C LEU A 259 13.00 33.88 14.85
N GLU A 260 12.30 34.72 14.08
CA GLU A 260 12.50 34.88 12.64
C GLU A 260 13.85 35.56 12.31
N ASP A 261 14.37 36.42 13.18
CA ASP A 261 15.68 37.08 13.11
C ASP A 261 16.79 36.16 13.60
N LYS A 262 16.53 35.22 14.54
CA LYS A 262 17.46 34.12 14.87
C LYS A 262 17.51 33.05 13.78
N LEU A 263 16.38 32.70 13.17
CA LEU A 263 16.31 31.80 12.02
C LEU A 263 16.92 32.45 10.76
N ALA A 264 16.68 33.74 10.51
CA ALA A 264 17.27 34.49 9.39
C ALA A 264 18.77 34.78 9.59
N LYS A 265 19.30 34.62 10.81
CA LYS A 265 20.74 34.74 11.13
C LYS A 265 21.45 33.39 11.31
N MET A 266 20.73 32.26 11.24
CA MET A 266 21.34 30.94 11.23
C MET A 266 21.91 30.67 9.84
N ASN A 267 23.23 30.81 9.71
CA ASN A 267 23.92 30.39 8.49
C ASN A 267 23.93 28.85 8.46
N LEU A 268 23.06 28.28 7.62
CA LEU A 268 22.91 26.82 7.44
C LEU A 268 24.03 26.21 6.58
N GLN A 269 24.93 27.03 6.06
CA GLN A 269 26.13 26.59 5.37
C GLN A 269 27.26 26.40 6.39
N PRO A 270 27.88 25.20 6.47
CA PRO A 270 29.04 25.00 7.33
C PRO A 270 30.19 25.91 6.89
N GLU A 271 30.86 26.53 7.86
CA GLU A 271 32.04 27.35 7.58
C GLU A 271 33.23 26.44 7.28
N MET A 272 33.85 26.62 6.12
CA MET A 272 34.90 25.75 5.60
C MET A 272 36.30 26.22 6.01
N TYR A 273 37.15 25.29 6.45
CA TYR A 273 38.56 25.52 6.77
C TYR A 273 39.44 24.44 6.14
N ALA A 274 40.68 24.79 5.78
CA ALA A 274 41.60 23.85 5.12
C ALA A 274 41.81 22.55 5.91
N ASP A 275 41.89 22.62 7.24
CA ASP A 275 42.05 21.47 8.12
C ASP A 275 41.64 21.80 9.57
N LEU A 276 41.69 20.79 10.44
CA LEU A 276 41.32 20.92 11.86
C LEU A 276 42.24 21.86 12.65
N GLU A 277 43.50 22.05 12.23
CA GLU A 277 44.43 22.99 12.90
C GLU A 277 44.05 24.44 12.58
N ALA A 278 43.60 24.71 11.35
CA ALA A 278 43.01 25.99 10.98
C ALA A 278 41.73 26.29 11.79
N VAL A 279 40.91 25.27 12.06
CA VAL A 279 39.74 25.40 12.96
C VAL A 279 40.16 25.69 14.40
N LYS A 280 41.17 24.99 14.93
CA LYS A 280 41.72 25.25 16.28
C LYS A 280 42.29 26.65 16.42
N ALA A 281 42.96 27.16 15.38
CA ALA A 281 43.49 28.52 15.36
C ALA A 281 42.39 29.57 15.31
N ALA A 282 41.33 29.33 14.53
CA ALA A 282 40.20 30.26 14.38
C ALA A 282 39.26 30.25 15.60
N TYR A 283 39.05 29.08 16.22
CA TYR A 283 38.11 28.88 17.31
C TYR A 283 38.71 28.11 18.49
N PRO A 284 39.77 28.58 19.15
CA PRO A 284 40.53 27.80 20.15
C PRO A 284 39.70 27.28 21.34
N ASN A 285 38.54 27.88 21.61
CA ASN A 285 37.64 27.53 22.72
C ASN A 285 36.28 26.98 22.24
N GLY A 286 36.19 26.48 21.01
CA GLY A 286 34.94 25.99 20.42
C GLY A 286 34.18 27.06 19.63
N ALA A 287 33.18 26.65 18.86
CA ALA A 287 32.32 27.53 18.06
C ALA A 287 30.84 27.15 18.21
N THR A 288 29.94 28.12 18.06
CA THR A 288 28.48 27.93 18.12
C THR A 288 27.84 27.71 16.75
N LYS A 289 28.64 27.39 15.72
CA LYS A 289 28.24 27.23 14.31
C LYS A 289 28.80 25.92 13.76
N LEU A 290 28.17 25.38 12.72
CA LEU A 290 28.67 24.21 11.98
C LEU A 290 29.95 24.57 11.24
N ILE A 291 31.00 23.78 11.42
CA ILE A 291 32.31 23.96 10.79
C ILE A 291 32.68 22.64 10.13
N ALA A 292 33.09 22.70 8.86
CA ALA A 292 33.59 21.55 8.12
C ALA A 292 34.99 21.86 7.57
N THR A 293 35.76 20.81 7.30
CA THR A 293 37.07 20.92 6.67
C THR A 293 36.96 20.67 5.16
N ASP A 294 37.89 21.21 4.36
CA ASP A 294 37.87 21.11 2.89
C ASP A 294 37.86 19.66 2.37
N ASP A 295 38.26 18.69 3.20
CA ASP A 295 38.17 17.25 2.92
C ASP A 295 36.80 16.63 3.27
N GLY A 296 35.80 17.45 3.62
CA GLY A 296 34.39 17.07 3.76
C GLY A 296 33.97 16.60 5.16
N TYR A 297 34.81 16.75 6.19
CA TYR A 297 34.50 16.28 7.54
C TYR A 297 34.03 17.40 8.47
N LEU A 298 33.10 17.11 9.39
CA LEU A 298 32.74 18.06 10.44
C LEU A 298 33.88 18.21 11.46
N ALA A 299 34.18 19.44 11.87
CA ALA A 299 35.02 19.68 13.04
C ALA A 299 34.12 19.72 14.29
N LEU A 300 34.39 18.85 15.28
CA LEU A 300 33.58 18.74 16.49
C LEU A 300 34.39 19.18 17.71
N TYR A 301 33.80 20.03 18.56
CA TYR A 301 34.43 20.45 19.82
C TYR A 301 33.85 19.65 20.99
N ARG A 302 34.62 18.72 21.54
CA ARG A 302 34.21 17.82 22.63
C ARG A 302 35.34 17.74 23.67
N ASP A 303 34.96 17.70 24.94
CA ASP A 303 35.89 17.61 26.08
C ASP A 303 37.00 18.69 26.09
N GLY A 304 36.67 19.89 25.60
CA GLY A 304 37.59 21.03 25.55
C GLY A 304 38.61 21.00 24.41
N GLN A 305 38.45 20.10 23.42
CA GLN A 305 39.35 19.98 22.27
C GLN A 305 38.58 19.81 20.96
N TRP A 306 39.18 20.25 19.85
CA TRP A 306 38.66 19.98 18.51
C TRP A 306 39.12 18.61 18.03
N VAL A 307 38.16 17.81 17.57
CA VAL A 307 38.35 16.48 16.98
C VAL A 307 37.69 16.42 15.61
N LYS A 308 38.23 15.57 14.71
CA LYS A 308 37.65 15.33 13.39
C LYS A 308 36.42 14.45 13.54
N GLY A 309 35.28 14.94 13.08
CA GLY A 309 33.96 14.29 13.12
C GLY A 309 33.66 13.50 11.84
N PRO A 310 32.41 13.06 11.65
CA PRO A 310 31.98 12.30 10.47
C PRO A 310 31.94 13.17 9.20
N LEU A 311 31.87 12.51 8.04
CA LEU A 311 31.70 13.17 6.74
C LEU A 311 30.38 13.96 6.75
N PHE A 312 30.44 15.24 6.37
CA PHE A 312 29.25 16.08 6.22
C PHE A 312 28.63 15.81 4.86
N GLN A 313 27.78 14.80 4.76
CA GLN A 313 26.87 14.60 3.65
C GLN A 313 25.45 14.60 4.23
N ALA A 314 24.59 15.50 3.75
CA ALA A 314 23.21 15.54 4.20
C ALA A 314 22.52 14.24 3.78
N ALA A 315 22.26 13.35 4.73
CA ALA A 315 21.24 12.32 4.62
C ALA A 315 19.88 13.03 4.59
N GLY A 316 19.50 13.50 3.42
CA GLY A 316 18.17 13.96 3.11
C GLY A 316 17.48 12.89 2.31
N ILE A 317 16.37 12.37 2.83
CA ILE A 317 15.26 11.84 2.03
C ILE A 317 15.19 12.66 0.75
N GLU A 318 15.50 12.06 -0.40
CA GLU A 318 15.46 12.79 -1.65
C GLU A 318 14.05 13.37 -1.81
N GLN A 319 13.99 14.66 -2.11
CA GLN A 319 12.76 15.37 -2.50
C GLN A 319 12.11 14.73 -3.75
N SER A 320 12.80 13.80 -4.42
CA SER A 320 12.28 12.91 -5.49
C SER A 320 11.10 12.03 -5.04
N LEU A 321 10.91 11.84 -3.73
CA LEU A 321 9.79 11.05 -3.20
C LEU A 321 8.45 11.79 -3.22
N ILE A 322 8.43 13.13 -3.26
CA ILE A 322 7.20 13.94 -3.20
C ILE A 322 6.74 14.40 -4.59
N ASP A 323 7.67 14.60 -5.55
CA ASP A 323 7.37 15.12 -6.89
C ASP A 323 7.54 14.10 -8.05
N GLY A 324 7.88 12.84 -7.76
CA GLY A 324 8.12 11.82 -8.80
C GLY A 324 9.41 12.06 -9.59
N ASP A 325 9.43 11.76 -10.90
CA ASP A 325 10.61 11.95 -11.77
C ASP A 325 10.83 13.42 -12.20
N ASN A 326 10.24 14.39 -11.48
CA ASN A 326 10.43 15.82 -11.73
C ASN A 326 11.83 16.26 -11.27
N PHE A 327 12.61 16.84 -12.19
CA PHE A 327 13.94 17.38 -11.94
C PHE A 327 13.92 18.66 -11.11
N ILE A 328 12.80 19.37 -11.08
CA ILE A 328 12.56 20.55 -10.24
C ILE A 328 11.76 20.14 -9.02
N SER A 329 12.33 20.33 -7.83
CA SER A 329 11.60 20.12 -6.58
C SER A 329 10.57 21.24 -6.35
N ASN A 330 9.51 20.93 -5.62
CA ASN A 330 8.45 21.88 -5.22
C ASN A 330 7.75 22.57 -6.42
N GLY A 331 7.61 21.87 -7.57
CA GLY A 331 6.99 22.43 -8.78
C GLY A 331 5.52 22.84 -8.62
N SER A 332 4.81 22.27 -7.63
CA SER A 332 3.43 22.64 -7.26
C SER A 332 3.35 23.67 -6.12
N PHE A 333 4.49 24.14 -5.59
CA PHE A 333 4.60 25.15 -4.53
C PHE A 333 3.83 24.83 -3.24
N THR A 334 3.50 23.56 -3.01
CA THR A 334 2.70 23.07 -1.87
C THR A 334 3.38 23.30 -0.52
N THR A 335 4.71 23.44 -0.52
CA THR A 335 5.50 23.75 0.68
C THR A 335 5.29 25.18 1.21
N GLY A 336 4.65 26.05 0.45
CA GLY A 336 4.49 27.47 0.79
C GLY A 336 5.76 28.32 0.59
N LYS A 337 6.83 27.74 0.05
CA LYS A 337 8.08 28.43 -0.30
C LYS A 337 8.23 28.60 -1.81
N THR A 338 8.96 29.63 -2.22
CA THR A 338 9.28 29.90 -3.64
C THR A 338 10.44 29.05 -4.15
N ASP A 339 11.34 28.58 -3.28
CA ASP A 339 12.48 27.74 -3.67
C ASP A 339 12.01 26.44 -4.35
N PRO A 340 12.69 25.97 -5.42
CA PRO A 340 13.95 26.45 -5.98
C PRO A 340 13.80 27.50 -7.09
N ALA A 341 12.68 28.22 -7.19
CA ALA A 341 12.49 29.26 -8.20
C ALA A 341 13.40 30.47 -7.94
N ILE A 342 14.10 30.93 -8.98
CA ILE A 342 15.04 32.06 -8.91
C ILE A 342 14.54 33.19 -9.81
N THR A 343 14.61 34.43 -9.33
CA THR A 343 14.28 35.60 -10.14
C THR A 343 15.27 35.77 -11.29
N MET A 344 14.78 36.09 -12.49
CA MET A 344 15.64 36.39 -13.65
C MET A 344 16.48 37.67 -13.48
N ASN A 345 15.95 38.65 -12.74
CA ASN A 345 16.60 39.93 -12.48
C ASN A 345 16.07 40.57 -11.19
N ASN A 346 16.70 41.67 -10.79
CA ASN A 346 16.33 42.42 -9.58
C ASN A 346 14.96 43.13 -9.66
N ASP A 347 14.36 43.21 -10.85
CA ASP A 347 13.06 43.85 -11.06
C ASP A 347 11.89 42.85 -10.96
N THR A 348 12.17 41.59 -10.62
CA THR A 348 11.18 40.52 -10.42
C THR A 348 11.08 40.14 -8.95
N GLN A 349 9.87 39.96 -8.43
CA GLN A 349 9.59 39.46 -7.09
C GLN A 349 8.77 38.17 -7.14
N LEU A 350 9.11 37.21 -6.28
CA LEU A 350 8.44 35.93 -6.13
C LEU A 350 7.74 35.85 -4.77
N ALA A 351 6.54 35.29 -4.74
CA ALA A 351 5.81 34.92 -3.54
C ALA A 351 5.01 33.64 -3.78
N VAL A 352 4.47 33.02 -2.74
CA VAL A 352 3.48 31.93 -2.89
C VAL A 352 2.11 32.45 -2.47
N THR A 353 1.09 32.19 -3.27
CA THR A 353 -0.29 32.59 -3.00
C THR A 353 -1.25 31.41 -3.19
N ASP A 354 -2.36 31.42 -2.45
CA ASP A 354 -3.43 30.43 -2.57
C ASP A 354 -4.48 30.93 -3.57
N TYR A 355 -4.74 30.14 -4.62
CA TYR A 355 -5.69 30.50 -5.68
C TYR A 355 -6.28 29.22 -6.31
N LEU A 356 -7.60 29.21 -6.55
CA LEU A 356 -8.35 28.05 -7.06
C LEU A 356 -8.12 26.73 -6.29
N GLY A 357 -7.87 26.80 -4.97
CA GLY A 357 -7.62 25.62 -4.14
C GLY A 357 -6.21 25.03 -4.26
N HIS A 358 -5.30 25.71 -4.98
CA HIS A 358 -3.91 25.32 -5.15
C HIS A 358 -2.96 26.43 -4.67
N LYS A 359 -1.69 26.05 -4.43
CA LYS A 359 -0.60 27.01 -4.23
C LYS A 359 0.02 27.38 -5.56
N TRP A 360 0.29 28.66 -5.75
CA TRP A 360 0.85 29.22 -6.97
C TRP A 360 2.09 30.05 -6.66
N LEU A 361 3.11 29.93 -7.50
CA LEU A 361 4.18 30.91 -7.56
C LEU A 361 3.63 32.18 -8.18
N GLN A 362 3.57 33.23 -7.37
CA GLN A 362 3.21 34.57 -7.77
C GLN A 362 4.46 35.34 -8.19
N ILE A 363 4.48 35.83 -9.43
CA ILE A 363 5.56 36.61 -10.01
C ILE A 363 5.03 38.03 -10.28
N THR A 364 5.73 39.03 -9.77
CA THR A 364 5.37 40.46 -9.93
C THR A 364 6.59 41.29 -10.29
N GLY A 365 6.36 42.44 -10.94
CA GLY A 365 7.42 43.36 -11.33
C GLY A 365 7.50 44.59 -10.42
N ILE A 366 8.71 44.98 -10.01
CA ILE A 366 8.95 46.22 -9.24
C ILE A 366 9.73 47.29 -10.01
N GLY A 367 10.31 46.93 -11.15
CA GLY A 367 10.97 47.86 -12.08
C GLY A 367 10.52 47.62 -13.52
N ASN A 368 11.24 48.15 -14.50
CA ASN A 368 10.86 48.16 -15.92
C ASN A 368 11.91 47.53 -16.85
N SER A 369 12.85 46.75 -16.30
CA SER A 369 13.83 46.01 -17.11
C SER A 369 13.16 44.98 -18.02
N SER A 370 13.84 44.64 -19.13
CA SER A 370 13.49 43.48 -19.94
C SER A 370 13.80 42.17 -19.21
N MET A 371 13.27 41.05 -19.71
CA MET A 371 13.46 39.70 -19.15
C MET A 371 13.02 39.54 -17.68
N ARG A 372 11.89 40.16 -17.30
CA ARG A 372 11.29 39.93 -15.97
C ARG A 372 10.57 38.59 -15.95
N GLY A 373 10.86 37.76 -14.95
CA GLY A 373 10.41 36.37 -14.92
C GLY A 373 11.19 35.50 -13.94
N VAL A 374 11.13 34.19 -14.16
CA VAL A 374 11.64 33.16 -13.25
C VAL A 374 12.50 32.15 -14.00
N GLN A 375 13.49 31.59 -13.31
CA GLN A 375 14.32 30.50 -13.78
C GLN A 375 14.48 29.40 -12.73
N TRP A 376 14.82 28.20 -13.21
CA TRP A 376 15.15 27.05 -12.40
C TRP A 376 16.42 26.38 -12.91
N ILE A 377 17.22 25.86 -11.98
CA ILE A 377 18.48 25.18 -12.29
C ILE A 377 18.27 23.68 -12.12
N VAL A 378 18.44 22.93 -13.19
CA VAL A 378 18.59 21.48 -13.16
C VAL A 378 20.08 21.17 -13.07
N GLU A 379 20.49 20.70 -11.90
CA GLU A 379 21.86 20.27 -11.59
C GLU A 379 21.86 18.87 -10.98
N GLY A 380 22.99 18.18 -11.11
CA GLY A 380 23.16 16.77 -10.76
C GLY A 380 23.57 15.95 -11.98
N SER A 381 24.63 15.16 -11.84
CA SER A 381 25.21 14.39 -12.95
C SER A 381 24.21 13.40 -13.54
N ASP A 382 23.32 12.83 -12.73
CA ASP A 382 22.25 11.90 -13.14
C ASP A 382 21.17 12.61 -13.98
N LYS A 383 20.69 13.79 -13.56
CA LYS A 383 19.67 14.56 -14.25
C LYS A 383 20.19 15.09 -15.58
N VAL A 384 21.40 15.62 -15.58
CA VAL A 384 22.07 16.10 -16.81
C VAL A 384 22.32 14.92 -17.76
N THR A 385 22.76 13.76 -17.23
CA THR A 385 22.90 12.53 -18.03
C THR A 385 21.56 12.08 -18.60
N ALA A 386 20.47 12.13 -17.83
CA ALA A 386 19.13 11.78 -18.33
C ALA A 386 18.73 12.69 -19.50
N ILE A 387 18.88 14.01 -19.35
CA ILE A 387 18.59 15.02 -20.38
C ILE A 387 19.46 14.84 -21.64
N GLN A 388 20.69 14.36 -21.49
CA GLN A 388 21.58 14.02 -22.61
C GLN A 388 21.17 12.75 -23.38
N ASN A 389 20.30 11.93 -22.80
CA ASN A 389 19.97 10.61 -23.32
C ASN A 389 18.52 10.50 -23.77
N TYR A 390 17.62 11.34 -23.26
CA TYR A 390 16.18 11.30 -23.55
C TYR A 390 15.62 12.72 -23.79
N PRO A 391 14.55 12.85 -24.60
CA PRO A 391 13.90 14.14 -24.85
C PRO A 391 13.44 14.80 -23.54
N LEU A 392 13.57 16.11 -23.41
CA LEU A 392 13.10 16.83 -22.22
C LEU A 392 11.61 17.19 -22.36
N GLN A 393 10.79 16.89 -21.37
CA GLN A 393 9.41 17.32 -21.24
C GLN A 393 9.30 18.45 -20.20
N LEU A 394 8.60 19.51 -20.58
CA LEU A 394 8.29 20.65 -19.74
C LEU A 394 6.77 20.85 -19.71
N SER A 395 6.17 20.94 -18.53
CA SER A 395 4.77 21.33 -18.38
C SER A 395 4.53 22.21 -17.15
N PHE A 396 3.50 23.07 -17.21
CA PHE A 396 3.06 23.92 -16.12
C PHE A 396 1.73 24.60 -16.46
N ASP A 397 1.01 25.07 -15.44
CA ASP A 397 -0.11 26.00 -15.59
C ASP A 397 0.34 27.43 -15.37
N ILE A 398 -0.15 28.36 -16.20
CA ILE A 398 0.18 29.78 -16.11
C ILE A 398 -1.05 30.67 -16.34
N GLN A 399 -1.13 31.76 -15.59
CA GLN A 399 -2.11 32.83 -15.76
C GLN A 399 -1.42 34.19 -15.56
N SER A 400 -1.85 35.21 -16.28
CA SER A 400 -1.32 36.57 -16.15
C SER A 400 -2.45 37.59 -16.03
N SER A 401 -2.38 38.52 -15.08
CA SER A 401 -3.41 39.56 -14.90
C SER A 401 -3.45 40.60 -16.03
N VAL A 402 -2.41 40.64 -16.86
CA VAL A 402 -2.28 41.51 -18.03
C VAL A 402 -2.01 40.68 -19.27
N ALA A 403 -2.45 41.15 -20.43
CA ALA A 403 -2.16 40.50 -21.70
C ALA A 403 -0.68 40.71 -22.07
N GLN A 404 0.08 39.62 -22.23
CA GLN A 404 1.50 39.69 -22.55
C GLN A 404 2.03 38.36 -23.12
N THR A 405 3.22 38.43 -23.71
CA THR A 405 3.94 37.27 -24.25
C THR A 405 5.09 36.87 -23.32
N PHE A 406 5.25 35.57 -23.12
CA PHE A 406 6.32 34.92 -22.38
C PHE A 406 7.20 34.11 -23.33
N ASN A 407 8.52 34.20 -23.14
CA ASN A 407 9.50 33.33 -23.76
C ASN A 407 9.82 32.18 -22.79
N ILE A 408 10.06 31.01 -23.35
CA ILE A 408 10.46 29.82 -22.61
C ILE A 408 11.78 29.35 -23.21
N ASP A 409 12.87 29.46 -22.45
CA ASP A 409 14.23 29.20 -22.93
C ASP A 409 14.95 28.15 -22.07
N ILE A 410 15.90 27.44 -22.68
CA ILE A 410 16.87 26.57 -22.01
C ILE A 410 18.26 27.11 -22.24
N HIS A 411 19.01 27.32 -21.17
CA HIS A 411 20.43 27.68 -21.20
C HIS A 411 21.28 26.53 -20.67
N PHE A 412 22.51 26.43 -21.18
CA PHE A 412 23.46 25.40 -20.77
C PHE A 412 24.67 26.03 -20.11
N ILE A 413 25.02 25.54 -18.94
CA ILE A 413 26.11 26.06 -18.13
C ILE A 413 27.19 24.97 -18.00
N ASP A 414 28.45 25.34 -18.21
CA ASP A 414 29.60 24.44 -18.07
C ASP A 414 30.04 24.24 -16.60
N ASN A 415 31.06 23.41 -16.39
CA ASN A 415 31.62 23.13 -15.07
C ASN A 415 32.27 24.37 -14.40
N ASP A 416 32.58 25.43 -15.15
CA ASP A 416 33.13 26.69 -14.66
C ASP A 416 32.02 27.71 -14.28
N ASN A 417 30.75 27.30 -14.28
CA ASN A 417 29.57 28.16 -14.15
C ASN A 417 29.45 29.24 -15.24
N LYS A 418 29.95 29.00 -16.45
CA LYS A 418 29.80 29.92 -17.59
C LYS A 418 28.68 29.46 -18.51
N ASP A 419 27.87 30.42 -18.96
CA ASP A 419 26.90 30.20 -20.03
C ASP A 419 27.63 29.85 -21.33
N MET A 420 27.25 28.72 -21.92
CA MET A 420 27.85 28.20 -23.13
C MET A 420 27.40 28.93 -24.41
N ASN A 421 26.54 29.95 -24.30
CA ASN A 421 26.00 30.77 -25.39
C ASN A 421 25.31 29.97 -26.50
N ASN A 422 24.73 28.83 -26.15
CA ASN A 422 24.03 27.89 -27.03
C ASN A 422 22.58 27.66 -26.55
N SER A 423 21.96 28.69 -25.97
CA SER A 423 20.58 28.64 -25.48
C SER A 423 19.58 28.25 -26.57
N ILE A 424 18.57 27.49 -26.20
CA ILE A 424 17.48 27.06 -27.07
C ILE A 424 16.21 27.78 -26.63
N ASN A 425 15.61 28.56 -27.53
CA ASN A 425 14.24 29.04 -27.34
C ASN A 425 13.29 27.86 -27.61
N ILE A 426 12.57 27.43 -26.57
CA ILE A 426 11.63 26.31 -26.65
C ILE A 426 10.33 26.76 -27.33
N ASP A 427 9.80 27.90 -26.90
CA ASP A 427 8.50 28.42 -27.35
C ASP A 427 8.26 29.89 -26.95
N GLN A 428 7.20 30.47 -27.52
CA GLN A 428 6.64 31.77 -27.11
C GLN A 428 5.14 31.66 -26.84
N LEU A 429 4.73 31.95 -25.61
CA LEU A 429 3.35 31.85 -25.15
C LEU A 429 2.73 33.24 -25.01
N THR A 430 1.69 33.55 -25.80
CA THR A 430 0.92 34.80 -25.67
C THR A 430 -0.37 34.56 -24.92
N LEU A 431 -0.57 35.27 -23.80
CA LEU A 431 -1.76 35.16 -22.96
C LEU A 431 -2.59 36.46 -23.01
N ASN A 432 -3.91 36.31 -23.05
CA ASN A 432 -4.81 37.41 -22.70
C ASN A 432 -4.87 37.59 -21.17
N ALA A 433 -5.29 38.77 -20.72
CA ALA A 433 -5.46 39.04 -19.29
C ALA A 433 -6.44 38.02 -18.66
N TRP A 434 -6.01 37.44 -17.53
CA TRP A 434 -6.68 36.39 -16.76
C TRP A 434 -6.98 35.10 -17.50
N GLN A 435 -6.36 34.87 -18.66
CA GLN A 435 -6.45 33.57 -19.33
C GLN A 435 -5.59 32.55 -18.58
N LEU A 436 -6.21 31.50 -18.04
CA LEU A 436 -5.50 30.32 -17.56
C LEU A 436 -5.10 29.46 -18.75
N PHE A 437 -3.84 29.02 -18.79
CA PHE A 437 -3.28 28.23 -19.87
C PHE A 437 -2.44 27.08 -19.31
N ASN A 438 -2.72 25.86 -19.78
CA ASN A 438 -1.90 24.69 -19.50
C ASN A 438 -0.86 24.53 -20.63
N TYR A 439 0.41 24.60 -20.27
CA TYR A 439 1.53 24.46 -21.19
C TYR A 439 2.16 23.07 -21.06
N GLN A 440 2.42 22.41 -22.18
CA GLN A 440 3.21 21.18 -22.25
C GLN A 440 3.99 21.12 -23.56
N LYS A 441 5.28 20.78 -23.48
CA LYS A 441 6.16 20.64 -24.64
C LYS A 441 7.19 19.53 -24.42
N THR A 442 7.56 18.84 -25.51
CA THR A 442 8.71 17.94 -25.55
C THR A 442 9.77 18.53 -26.47
N VAL A 443 11.02 18.50 -26.01
CA VAL A 443 12.19 19.08 -26.66
C VAL A 443 13.24 18.00 -26.85
N ASP A 444 13.54 17.69 -28.12
CA ASP A 444 14.67 16.84 -28.46
C ASP A 444 15.95 17.67 -28.44
N LEU A 445 16.79 17.47 -27.43
CA LEU A 445 18.06 18.18 -27.32
C LEU A 445 19.14 17.44 -28.13
N ASN A 446 19.84 18.17 -29.00
CA ASN A 446 20.96 17.61 -29.74
C ASN A 446 22.11 17.25 -28.78
N ILE A 447 22.39 15.96 -28.64
CA ILE A 447 23.37 15.39 -27.70
C ILE A 447 24.76 16.02 -27.87
N ASN A 448 25.15 16.42 -29.07
CA ASN A 448 26.45 17.06 -29.33
C ASN A 448 26.54 18.50 -28.78
N ALA A 449 25.39 19.19 -28.63
CA ALA A 449 25.33 20.53 -28.04
C ALA A 449 25.39 20.49 -26.50
N LEU A 450 25.24 19.30 -25.89
CA LEU A 450 25.25 19.08 -24.45
C LEU A 450 26.58 18.58 -23.89
N ALA A 451 27.61 18.48 -24.73
CA ALA A 451 28.95 18.06 -24.31
C ALA A 451 29.59 19.12 -23.39
N GLY A 452 30.01 18.72 -22.19
CA GLY A 452 30.60 19.63 -21.20
C GLY A 452 29.59 20.42 -20.36
N VAL A 453 28.29 20.18 -20.55
CA VAL A 453 27.23 20.78 -19.73
C VAL A 453 27.24 20.20 -18.32
N ALA A 454 27.24 21.08 -17.33
CA ALA A 454 27.15 20.75 -15.91
C ALA A 454 25.77 21.08 -15.33
N LYS A 455 25.10 22.11 -15.87
CA LYS A 455 23.76 22.53 -15.43
C LYS A 455 22.90 22.94 -16.62
N VAL A 456 21.60 22.68 -16.51
CA VAL A 456 20.59 23.10 -17.48
C VAL A 456 19.68 24.10 -16.79
N VAL A 457 19.54 25.30 -17.34
CA VAL A 457 18.72 26.38 -16.75
C VAL A 457 17.47 26.58 -17.60
N ILE A 458 16.30 26.47 -16.98
CA ILE A 458 15.01 26.66 -17.65
C ILE A 458 14.46 28.01 -17.24
N MET A 459 14.08 28.84 -18.21
CA MET A 459 13.67 30.21 -18.00
C MET A 459 12.28 30.45 -18.57
N ILE A 460 11.43 31.16 -17.82
CA ILE A 460 10.12 31.65 -18.27
C ILE A 460 10.07 33.15 -17.97
N TYR A 461 10.05 33.99 -18.99
CA TYR A 461 10.17 35.44 -18.81
C TYR A 461 9.42 36.26 -19.86
N SER A 462 9.06 37.48 -19.50
CA SER A 462 8.53 38.47 -20.43
C SER A 462 9.55 39.56 -20.75
N ASN A 463 9.58 39.97 -22.02
CA ASN A 463 10.31 41.16 -22.47
C ASN A 463 9.47 42.44 -22.39
N ASN A 464 8.24 42.36 -21.88
CA ASN A 464 7.41 43.53 -21.60
C ASN A 464 8.14 44.44 -20.59
N THR A 465 8.34 45.71 -20.94
CA THR A 465 8.94 46.75 -20.06
C THR A 465 7.87 47.64 -19.39
N GLY A 466 6.59 47.41 -19.70
CA GLY A 466 5.43 48.07 -19.07
C GLY A 466 5.02 47.42 -17.74
N ASP A 467 3.74 47.47 -17.40
CA ASP A 467 3.22 46.75 -16.23
C ASP A 467 3.31 45.23 -16.48
N LEU A 468 3.97 44.51 -15.56
CA LEU A 468 4.09 43.05 -15.60
C LEU A 468 2.82 42.38 -15.07
N GLY A 469 2.02 43.09 -14.28
CA GLY A 469 0.88 42.55 -13.57
C GLY A 469 1.28 41.48 -12.53
N THR A 470 0.30 40.67 -12.16
CA THR A 470 0.49 39.45 -11.36
C THR A 470 0.45 38.25 -12.29
N ILE A 471 1.52 37.47 -12.30
CA ILE A 471 1.61 36.21 -13.02
C ILE A 471 1.57 35.09 -11.99
N LEU A 472 0.76 34.06 -12.25
CA LEU A 472 0.63 32.88 -11.41
C LEU A 472 1.12 31.67 -12.20
N LEU A 473 2.02 30.88 -11.60
CA LEU A 473 2.52 29.63 -12.16
C LEU A 473 2.39 28.49 -11.14
N THR A 474 1.93 27.32 -11.56
CA THR A 474 1.90 26.12 -10.71
C THR A 474 2.04 24.84 -11.53
N GLY A 475 2.27 23.71 -10.86
CA GLY A 475 2.38 22.40 -11.50
C GLY A 475 3.58 22.27 -12.43
N LEU A 476 4.69 22.98 -12.14
CA LEU A 476 5.90 22.91 -12.95
C LEU A 476 6.50 21.50 -12.91
N MET A 477 6.55 20.86 -14.06
CA MET A 477 7.23 19.58 -14.26
C MET A 477 8.30 19.74 -15.33
N VAL A 478 9.51 19.33 -14.98
CA VAL A 478 10.66 19.20 -15.87
C VAL A 478 11.17 17.79 -15.70
N ASN A 479 11.01 16.95 -16.70
CA ASN A 479 11.46 15.57 -16.66
C ASN A 479 11.93 15.17 -18.05
N VAL A 480 12.58 14.03 -18.20
CA VAL A 480 12.70 13.47 -19.55
C VAL A 480 11.45 12.70 -19.92
N LYS A 481 11.04 12.81 -21.18
CA LYS A 481 10.00 12.00 -21.78
C LYS A 481 10.58 10.63 -22.10
N TYR A 482 10.04 9.63 -21.46
CA TYR A 482 10.27 8.25 -21.83
C TYR A 482 9.19 7.81 -22.84
N ASN A 483 9.37 6.66 -23.49
CA ASN A 483 8.24 6.04 -24.18
C ASN A 483 7.22 5.64 -23.11
N ASP A 484 6.21 6.49 -22.89
CA ASP A 484 5.13 6.30 -21.93
C ASP A 484 4.08 5.31 -22.44
N ASN A 485 4.53 4.25 -23.12
CA ASN A 485 3.67 3.11 -23.35
C ASN A 485 3.48 2.46 -21.98
N LYS A 486 2.40 2.90 -21.33
CA LYS A 486 1.95 2.42 -20.03
C LYS A 486 1.88 0.89 -20.11
N LEU A 487 2.25 0.29 -18.98
CA LEU A 487 2.11 -1.13 -18.62
C LEU A 487 0.94 -1.84 -19.33
N PRO A 488 0.95 -3.17 -19.37
CA PRO A 488 -0.29 -3.92 -19.25
C PRO A 488 -1.10 -3.37 -18.05
N GLY A 489 -2.27 -2.81 -18.34
CA GLY A 489 -3.09 -1.99 -17.44
C GLY A 489 -3.51 -0.65 -18.03
N ALA A 490 -2.93 -0.25 -19.17
CA ALA A 490 -3.38 0.92 -19.93
C ALA A 490 -4.75 0.65 -20.58
N ASN A 491 -5.74 1.51 -20.30
CA ASN A 491 -6.98 1.55 -21.07
C ASN A 491 -6.68 2.13 -22.45
N LEU A 492 -6.91 1.33 -23.49
CA LEU A 492 -6.72 1.74 -24.87
C LEU A 492 -7.89 2.57 -25.41
N LEU A 493 -9.05 2.55 -24.75
CA LEU A 493 -10.21 3.29 -25.23
C LEU A 493 -10.01 4.81 -25.08
N PRO A 494 -10.39 5.61 -26.10
CA PRO A 494 -10.54 7.05 -25.94
C PRO A 494 -11.65 7.37 -24.92
N SER A 495 -11.61 8.59 -24.36
CA SER A 495 -12.47 9.00 -23.25
C SER A 495 -13.97 9.09 -23.56
N LYS A 496 -14.36 9.07 -24.85
CA LYS A 496 -15.76 9.03 -25.28
C LYS A 496 -15.91 8.17 -26.54
N PRO A 497 -17.00 7.39 -26.66
CA PRO A 497 -17.33 6.69 -27.90
C PRO A 497 -17.82 7.63 -28.99
N LEU A 498 -17.61 7.22 -30.24
CA LEU A 498 -18.22 7.76 -31.45
C LEU A 498 -19.42 6.90 -31.86
N THR A 499 -20.25 7.39 -32.78
CA THR A 499 -21.27 6.54 -33.43
C THR A 499 -20.62 5.76 -34.57
N VAL A 500 -21.01 4.49 -34.73
CA VAL A 500 -20.53 3.64 -35.84
C VAL A 500 -20.91 4.22 -37.21
N ASN A 501 -22.01 4.96 -37.28
CA ASN A 501 -22.47 5.65 -38.47
C ASN A 501 -23.27 6.91 -38.13
N ASN A 502 -23.73 7.62 -39.17
CA ASN A 502 -24.55 8.83 -39.04
C ASN A 502 -26.04 8.56 -38.78
N ASN A 503 -26.44 7.29 -38.61
CA ASN A 503 -27.83 6.90 -38.38
C ASN A 503 -28.25 7.02 -36.91
N SER A 504 -27.30 7.31 -36.02
CA SER A 504 -27.49 7.39 -34.57
C SER A 504 -26.77 8.61 -34.00
N GLN A 505 -27.11 8.97 -32.77
CA GLN A 505 -26.43 10.01 -31.98
C GLN A 505 -26.13 9.50 -30.58
N ILE A 506 -25.02 9.97 -30.00
CA ILE A 506 -24.63 9.73 -28.61
C ILE A 506 -24.77 11.02 -27.82
N THR A 507 -25.41 10.94 -26.65
CA THR A 507 -25.53 12.04 -25.68
C THR A 507 -25.25 11.51 -24.29
N ASP A 508 -24.77 12.33 -23.36
CA ASP A 508 -24.61 11.90 -21.97
C ASP A 508 -25.96 12.02 -21.23
N THR A 509 -26.27 11.04 -20.37
CA THR A 509 -27.49 11.05 -19.54
C THR A 509 -27.18 10.50 -18.16
N SER A 510 -27.93 10.94 -17.14
CA SER A 510 -27.85 10.34 -15.81
C SER A 510 -28.86 9.21 -15.70
N TYR A 511 -28.40 8.01 -15.40
CA TYR A 511 -29.22 6.83 -15.18
C TYR A 511 -28.62 6.05 -14.00
N LEU A 512 -29.45 5.61 -13.07
CA LEU A 512 -29.00 4.91 -11.84
C LEU A 512 -27.94 5.68 -11.02
N GLY A 513 -27.96 7.01 -11.04
CA GLY A 513 -27.01 7.86 -10.31
C GLY A 513 -25.63 8.02 -10.96
N GLU A 514 -25.39 7.35 -12.09
CA GLU A 514 -24.14 7.43 -12.85
C GLU A 514 -24.34 8.16 -14.19
N VAL A 515 -23.25 8.56 -14.82
CA VAL A 515 -23.26 9.13 -16.18
C VAL A 515 -23.14 7.99 -17.19
N TRP A 516 -24.06 7.96 -18.15
CA TRP A 516 -24.13 6.97 -19.22
C TRP A 516 -24.06 7.65 -20.58
N HIS A 517 -23.39 7.01 -21.53
CA HIS A 517 -23.45 7.35 -22.95
C HIS A 517 -24.72 6.75 -23.55
N LYS A 518 -25.67 7.61 -23.90
CA LYS A 518 -26.97 7.25 -24.47
C LYS A 518 -26.95 7.33 -26.00
N LEU A 519 -27.14 6.20 -26.66
CA LEU A 519 -27.32 6.07 -28.10
C LEU A 519 -28.82 6.09 -28.46
N THR A 520 -29.18 6.91 -29.43
CA THR A 520 -30.54 6.93 -30.01
C THR A 520 -30.50 6.98 -31.53
N THR A 521 -31.49 6.40 -32.19
CA THR A 521 -31.62 6.45 -33.65
C THR A 521 -32.02 7.84 -34.15
N ILE A 522 -31.34 8.30 -35.21
CA ILE A 522 -31.77 9.42 -36.06
C ILE A 522 -32.53 8.88 -37.28
N ILE A 523 -31.98 7.85 -37.94
CA ILE A 523 -32.54 7.21 -39.14
C ILE A 523 -32.41 5.69 -38.99
N ALA A 524 -33.51 4.94 -38.98
CA ALA A 524 -33.48 3.48 -38.89
C ALA A 524 -32.61 2.86 -40.01
N GLY A 525 -31.76 1.91 -39.65
CA GLY A 525 -30.84 1.24 -40.56
C GLY A 525 -29.82 0.38 -39.83
N THR A 526 -29.05 -0.41 -40.55
CA THR A 526 -28.04 -1.32 -39.97
C THR A 526 -26.82 -0.56 -39.41
N GLY A 527 -26.10 -1.18 -38.47
CA GLY A 527 -24.81 -0.65 -37.99
C GLY A 527 -24.93 0.54 -37.04
N GLN A 528 -26.07 0.71 -36.37
CA GLN A 528 -26.23 1.71 -35.32
C GLN A 528 -25.57 1.20 -34.03
N GLY A 529 -24.66 1.99 -33.44
CA GLY A 529 -23.83 1.50 -32.34
C GLY A 529 -22.78 2.47 -31.83
N TYR A 530 -22.02 2.03 -30.84
CA TYR A 530 -20.85 2.71 -30.29
C TYR A 530 -19.57 2.26 -30.99
N GLN A 531 -18.65 3.19 -31.21
CA GLN A 531 -17.38 2.98 -31.86
C GLN A 531 -16.25 3.63 -31.06
N TRP A 532 -15.18 2.88 -30.82
CA TRP A 532 -13.92 3.41 -30.32
C TRP A 532 -12.86 3.24 -31.39
N VAL A 533 -12.14 4.31 -31.66
CA VAL A 533 -11.06 4.33 -32.65
C VAL A 533 -9.75 4.50 -31.91
N ILE A 534 -8.89 3.49 -32.03
CA ILE A 534 -7.53 3.50 -31.50
C ILE A 534 -6.62 3.77 -32.69
N ASP A 535 -6.26 5.05 -32.86
CA ASP A 535 -5.43 5.56 -33.95
C ASP A 535 -4.00 5.79 -33.46
N ASP A 536 -3.34 4.69 -33.10
CA ASP A 536 -2.03 4.70 -32.46
C ASP A 536 -1.30 3.40 -32.81
N ALA A 537 -0.40 3.49 -33.79
CA ALA A 537 0.29 2.32 -34.35
C ALA A 537 1.09 1.56 -33.29
N ASP A 538 1.66 2.28 -32.31
CA ASP A 538 2.43 1.68 -31.25
C ASP A 538 1.52 0.89 -30.31
N LYS A 539 0.36 1.44 -29.91
CA LYS A 539 -0.64 0.71 -29.10
C LYS A 539 -1.26 -0.47 -29.83
N VAL A 540 -1.53 -0.34 -31.13
CA VAL A 540 -2.09 -1.43 -31.95
C VAL A 540 -1.11 -2.59 -32.04
N SER A 541 0.20 -2.31 -32.15
CA SER A 541 1.24 -3.35 -32.18
C SER A 541 1.31 -4.18 -30.89
N LEU A 542 0.83 -3.65 -29.76
CA LEU A 542 0.80 -4.35 -28.47
C LEU A 542 -0.19 -5.51 -28.47
N LEU A 543 -1.26 -5.43 -29.26
CA LEU A 543 -2.32 -6.44 -29.31
C LEU A 543 -1.86 -7.79 -29.86
N LEU A 544 -0.69 -7.83 -30.53
CA LEU A 544 -0.03 -9.07 -30.96
C LEU A 544 0.51 -9.89 -29.78
N ASN A 545 0.78 -9.23 -28.67
CA ASN A 545 1.64 -9.75 -27.61
C ASN A 545 0.95 -9.75 -26.25
N TYR A 546 0.00 -8.83 -26.05
CA TYR A 546 -0.79 -8.69 -24.82
C TYR A 546 -2.27 -8.92 -25.12
N PRO A 547 -2.94 -9.84 -24.42
CA PRO A 547 -4.38 -9.95 -24.47
C PRO A 547 -5.06 -8.64 -24.07
N LEU A 548 -6.17 -8.31 -24.74
CA LEU A 548 -7.01 -7.15 -24.45
C LEU A 548 -8.20 -7.59 -23.59
N GLN A 549 -8.30 -7.08 -22.36
CA GLN A 549 -9.50 -7.23 -21.52
C GLN A 549 -10.47 -6.09 -21.83
N LEU A 550 -11.55 -6.42 -22.53
CA LEU A 550 -12.67 -5.50 -22.79
C LEU A 550 -13.69 -5.62 -21.66
N SER A 551 -14.12 -4.50 -21.08
CA SER A 551 -15.15 -4.44 -20.04
C SER A 551 -16.08 -3.24 -20.28
N PHE A 552 -17.39 -3.41 -20.13
CA PHE A 552 -18.38 -2.32 -20.13
C PHE A 552 -19.73 -2.77 -19.57
N ASN A 553 -20.60 -1.82 -19.25
CA ASN A 553 -22.01 -2.04 -18.96
C ASN A 553 -22.88 -1.58 -20.13
N LEU A 554 -23.95 -2.33 -20.44
CA LEU A 554 -24.86 -2.08 -21.56
C LEU A 554 -26.32 -2.25 -21.13
N ASN A 555 -27.21 -1.32 -21.48
CA ASN A 555 -28.65 -1.49 -21.29
C ASN A 555 -29.44 -1.00 -22.50
N SER A 556 -30.30 -1.85 -23.07
CA SER A 556 -31.24 -1.45 -24.13
C SER A 556 -32.61 -1.15 -23.54
N LEU A 557 -32.97 0.11 -23.33
CA LEU A 557 -34.15 0.49 -22.54
C LEU A 557 -35.50 0.26 -23.22
N THR A 558 -35.55 0.26 -24.55
CA THR A 558 -36.84 0.38 -25.27
C THR A 558 -37.14 -0.74 -26.26
N VAL A 559 -36.13 -1.48 -26.71
CA VAL A 559 -36.27 -2.55 -27.71
C VAL A 559 -35.25 -3.67 -27.48
N ASN A 560 -35.60 -4.91 -27.84
CA ASN A 560 -34.65 -6.02 -27.84
C ASN A 560 -33.67 -5.82 -29.00
N GLN A 561 -32.38 -5.94 -28.74
CA GLN A 561 -31.34 -5.77 -29.75
C GLN A 561 -30.28 -6.86 -29.63
N LEU A 562 -29.81 -7.32 -30.79
CA LEU A 562 -28.61 -8.14 -30.87
C LEU A 562 -27.45 -7.23 -31.25
N PHE A 563 -26.45 -7.13 -30.38
CA PHE A 563 -25.25 -6.36 -30.63
C PHE A 563 -24.08 -7.29 -30.99
N ASN A 564 -23.33 -6.94 -32.03
CA ASN A 564 -22.02 -7.54 -32.28
C ASN A 564 -20.93 -6.65 -31.69
N ILE A 565 -19.88 -7.31 -31.19
CA ILE A 565 -18.62 -6.69 -30.80
C ILE A 565 -17.57 -7.08 -31.83
N ASP A 566 -17.22 -6.15 -32.71
CA ASP A 566 -16.26 -6.39 -33.77
C ASP A 566 -15.05 -5.47 -33.64
N VAL A 567 -13.91 -5.96 -34.10
CA VAL A 567 -12.70 -5.16 -34.30
C VAL A 567 -12.39 -5.09 -35.79
N HIS A 568 -12.33 -3.87 -36.32
CA HIS A 568 -11.90 -3.60 -37.69
C HIS A 568 -10.47 -3.08 -37.68
N PHE A 569 -9.67 -3.48 -38.67
CA PHE A 569 -8.26 -3.13 -38.77
C PHE A 569 -8.03 -2.23 -39.99
N TYR A 570 -7.19 -1.21 -39.81
CA TYR A 570 -6.92 -0.20 -40.82
C TYR A 570 -5.41 -0.01 -41.01
N ASP A 571 -5.01 0.29 -42.24
CA ASP A 571 -3.64 0.67 -42.57
C ASP A 571 -3.29 2.10 -42.10
N LYS A 572 -2.02 2.49 -42.29
CA LYS A 572 -1.49 3.82 -41.93
C LYS A 572 -2.15 5.00 -42.64
N ASN A 573 -2.88 4.75 -43.73
CA ASN A 573 -3.59 5.77 -44.49
C ASN A 573 -5.09 5.79 -44.13
N GLY A 574 -5.53 4.95 -43.18
CA GLY A 574 -6.91 4.80 -42.77
C GLY A 574 -7.76 3.94 -43.71
N ASN A 575 -7.14 3.19 -44.63
CA ASN A 575 -7.87 2.24 -45.47
C ASN A 575 -8.21 1.00 -44.66
N ASP A 576 -9.46 0.54 -44.79
CA ASP A 576 -9.91 -0.73 -44.21
C ASP A 576 -9.11 -1.88 -44.86
N LEU A 577 -8.51 -2.72 -44.01
CA LEU A 577 -7.74 -3.88 -44.45
C LEU A 577 -8.63 -5.04 -44.94
N GLY A 578 -9.95 -4.92 -44.81
CA GLY A 578 -10.92 -5.91 -45.26
C GLY A 578 -10.94 -7.17 -44.39
N ASN A 579 -10.29 -7.11 -43.22
CA ASN A 579 -10.37 -8.11 -42.18
C ASN A 579 -11.05 -7.50 -40.94
N SER A 580 -11.98 -8.25 -40.35
CA SER A 580 -12.59 -7.92 -39.07
C SER A 580 -12.53 -9.14 -38.16
N TYR A 581 -12.53 -8.91 -36.86
CA TYR A 581 -12.52 -9.95 -35.85
C TYR A 581 -13.73 -9.76 -34.93
N THR A 582 -14.70 -10.68 -35.02
CA THR A 582 -15.83 -10.69 -34.10
C THR A 582 -15.39 -11.28 -32.76
N ILE A 583 -15.40 -10.43 -31.74
CA ILE A 583 -15.08 -10.81 -30.36
C ILE A 583 -16.23 -11.61 -29.77
N ASP A 584 -17.46 -11.10 -29.90
CA ASP A 584 -18.67 -11.70 -29.32
C ASP A 584 -19.95 -11.11 -29.91
N SER A 585 -21.09 -11.72 -29.56
CA SER A 585 -22.42 -11.18 -29.80
C SER A 585 -23.23 -11.16 -28.49
N ILE A 586 -23.83 -10.02 -28.16
CA ILE A 586 -24.64 -9.83 -26.95
C ILE A 586 -26.11 -9.66 -27.34
N GLN A 587 -26.98 -10.53 -26.85
CA GLN A 587 -28.42 -10.32 -26.91
C GLN A 587 -28.85 -9.43 -25.74
N ALA A 588 -29.18 -8.16 -26.02
CA ALA A 588 -29.70 -7.23 -25.03
C ALA A 588 -31.22 -7.16 -25.10
N ASN A 589 -31.91 -7.71 -24.11
CA ASN A 589 -33.37 -7.59 -24.03
C ASN A 589 -33.78 -6.24 -23.45
N THR A 590 -35.00 -5.81 -23.75
CA THR A 590 -35.53 -4.52 -23.33
C THR A 590 -35.50 -4.39 -21.81
N GLY A 591 -34.82 -3.35 -21.30
CA GLY A 591 -34.66 -3.02 -19.89
C GLY A 591 -33.55 -3.80 -19.18
N GLU A 592 -32.93 -4.79 -19.84
CA GLU A 592 -31.86 -5.61 -19.28
C GLU A 592 -30.56 -4.80 -19.21
N LEU A 593 -29.98 -4.71 -18.01
CA LEU A 593 -28.61 -4.23 -17.83
C LEU A 593 -27.68 -5.44 -17.92
N ILE A 594 -26.58 -5.31 -18.66
CA ILE A 594 -25.59 -6.35 -18.96
C ILE A 594 -24.22 -5.79 -18.58
N HIS A 595 -23.46 -6.50 -17.74
CA HIS A 595 -22.02 -6.28 -17.62
C HIS A 595 -21.31 -7.28 -18.52
N TYR A 596 -20.45 -6.78 -19.39
CA TYR A 596 -19.67 -7.58 -20.30
C TYR A 596 -18.20 -7.43 -19.93
N GLU A 597 -17.51 -8.55 -19.68
CA GLU A 597 -16.06 -8.62 -19.56
C GLU A 597 -15.52 -9.80 -20.38
N LYS A 598 -14.55 -9.56 -21.26
CA LYS A 598 -13.90 -10.62 -22.05
C LYS A 598 -12.46 -10.28 -22.35
N GLN A 599 -11.58 -11.26 -22.15
CA GLN A 599 -10.21 -11.20 -22.60
C GLN A 599 -10.09 -11.77 -24.02
N VAL A 600 -9.47 -11.01 -24.91
CA VAL A 600 -9.31 -11.36 -26.32
C VAL A 600 -7.84 -11.34 -26.67
N THR A 601 -7.38 -12.41 -27.32
CA THR A 601 -6.06 -12.46 -27.94
C THR A 601 -6.26 -12.42 -29.45
N PHE A 602 -5.59 -11.50 -30.12
CA PHE A 602 -5.63 -11.39 -31.57
C PHE A 602 -4.51 -12.23 -32.18
N ASP A 603 -4.79 -12.94 -33.27
CA ASP A 603 -3.74 -13.60 -34.02
C ASP A 603 -2.97 -12.60 -34.90
N PHE A 604 -1.79 -13.02 -35.37
CA PHE A 604 -0.93 -12.19 -36.21
C PHE A 604 -1.59 -11.78 -37.54
N ASN A 605 -2.43 -12.63 -38.12
CA ASN A 605 -3.01 -12.39 -39.44
C ASN A 605 -4.02 -11.24 -39.43
N HIS A 606 -4.73 -11.03 -38.32
CA HIS A 606 -5.67 -9.91 -38.17
C HIS A 606 -4.94 -8.56 -37.99
N LEU A 607 -3.79 -8.57 -37.30
CA LEU A 607 -3.02 -7.35 -36.99
C LEU A 607 -1.96 -7.00 -38.04
N GLN A 608 -1.74 -7.86 -39.04
CA GLN A 608 -0.73 -7.62 -40.07
C GLN A 608 -1.05 -6.36 -40.88
N ASN A 609 -0.13 -5.39 -40.88
CA ASN A 609 -0.25 -4.06 -41.50
C ASN A 609 -1.26 -3.11 -40.83
N ALA A 610 -1.88 -3.52 -39.73
CA ALA A 610 -2.77 -2.65 -38.97
C ALA A 610 -1.96 -1.63 -38.16
N THR A 611 -2.25 -0.35 -38.35
CA THR A 611 -1.72 0.74 -37.51
C THR A 611 -2.81 1.45 -36.73
N LYS A 612 -4.06 1.06 -36.98
CA LYS A 612 -5.26 1.63 -36.39
C LYS A 612 -6.29 0.51 -36.27
N ILE A 613 -7.01 0.48 -35.16
CA ILE A 613 -8.16 -0.42 -35.00
C ILE A 613 -9.40 0.36 -34.61
N SER A 614 -10.55 -0.21 -34.94
CA SER A 614 -11.82 0.27 -34.44
C SER A 614 -12.56 -0.87 -33.75
N LEU A 615 -12.81 -0.71 -32.44
CA LEU A 615 -13.74 -1.55 -31.70
C LEU A 615 -15.15 -1.00 -31.89
N MET A 616 -16.08 -1.85 -32.28
CA MET A 616 -17.47 -1.49 -32.54
C MET A 616 -18.40 -2.37 -31.72
N LEU A 617 -19.37 -1.75 -31.06
CA LEU A 617 -20.53 -2.41 -30.45
C LEU A 617 -21.78 -1.92 -31.20
N TYR A 618 -22.34 -2.75 -32.07
CA TYR A 618 -23.40 -2.28 -32.99
C TYR A 618 -24.52 -3.28 -33.18
N SER A 619 -25.74 -2.76 -33.38
CA SER A 619 -26.91 -3.59 -33.64
C SER A 619 -26.85 -4.20 -35.04
N THR A 620 -27.16 -5.49 -35.11
CA THR A 620 -27.30 -6.23 -36.37
C THR A 620 -28.65 -6.01 -37.05
N ASN A 621 -29.62 -5.43 -36.34
CA ASN A 621 -30.96 -5.17 -36.86
C ASN A 621 -30.99 -3.88 -37.69
N ALA A 622 -31.82 -3.85 -38.73
CA ALA A 622 -32.02 -2.65 -39.57
C ALA A 622 -33.06 -1.68 -38.98
N GLU A 623 -33.62 -2.01 -37.83
CA GLU A 623 -34.68 -1.24 -37.16
C GLU A 623 -34.11 -0.21 -36.18
N ASP A 624 -34.99 0.60 -35.58
CA ASP A 624 -34.63 1.58 -34.55
C ASP A 624 -33.94 0.88 -33.36
N VAL A 625 -32.72 1.31 -32.99
CA VAL A 625 -32.04 0.79 -31.78
C VAL A 625 -32.70 1.25 -30.48
N GLY A 626 -33.64 2.19 -30.58
CA GLY A 626 -34.35 2.76 -29.47
C GLY A 626 -33.42 3.61 -28.61
N THR A 627 -33.45 3.41 -27.29
CA THR A 627 -32.51 4.04 -26.35
C THR A 627 -31.59 2.98 -25.76
N VAL A 628 -30.31 3.06 -26.11
CA VAL A 628 -29.26 2.17 -25.58
C VAL A 628 -28.36 3.01 -24.69
N LEU A 629 -27.96 2.46 -23.55
CA LEU A 629 -27.07 3.10 -22.58
C LEU A 629 -25.78 2.28 -22.43
N LEU A 630 -24.65 2.97 -22.35
CA LEU A 630 -23.34 2.37 -22.10
C LEU A 630 -22.57 3.16 -21.04
N ASN A 631 -21.91 2.48 -20.09
CA ASN A 631 -20.95 3.11 -19.18
C ASN A 631 -19.85 2.14 -18.72
N ASN A 632 -18.86 2.65 -17.98
CA ASN A 632 -17.72 1.90 -17.43
C ASN A 632 -16.89 1.14 -18.49
N GLU A 633 -16.77 1.71 -19.68
CA GLU A 633 -15.99 1.11 -20.76
C GLU A 633 -14.47 1.12 -20.50
N SER A 634 -13.83 -0.01 -20.72
CA SER A 634 -12.38 -0.15 -20.70
C SER A 634 -11.90 -1.26 -21.63
N ALA A 635 -10.71 -1.06 -22.21
CA ALA A 635 -9.98 -2.07 -22.97
C ALA A 635 -8.54 -2.09 -22.48
N LEU A 636 -8.26 -2.93 -21.49
CA LEU A 636 -6.98 -2.99 -20.78
C LEU A 636 -6.05 -4.03 -21.42
N LEU A 637 -4.82 -3.65 -21.75
CA LEU A 637 -3.79 -4.64 -22.08
C LEU A 637 -3.44 -5.46 -20.84
N LYS A 638 -3.32 -6.79 -20.95
CA LYS A 638 -2.95 -7.69 -19.86
C LYS A 638 -1.70 -8.49 -20.21
N PHE A 639 -0.92 -8.86 -19.21
CA PHE A 639 0.07 -9.93 -19.37
C PHE A 639 -0.66 -11.27 -19.59
N LYS A 640 0.00 -12.23 -20.25
CA LYS A 640 -0.57 -13.58 -20.47
C LYS A 640 -0.68 -14.41 -19.18
N THR A 641 -0.22 -13.89 -18.03
CA THR A 641 -0.12 -14.66 -16.80
C THR A 641 -1.45 -14.70 -16.05
N ASN A 642 -1.76 -15.90 -15.53
CA ASN A 642 -2.80 -16.09 -14.52
C ASN A 642 -2.41 -15.55 -13.13
N GLN A 643 -1.20 -14.99 -12.97
CA GLN A 643 -0.70 -14.50 -11.68
C GLN A 643 -1.32 -13.17 -11.21
N LEU A 644 -2.10 -12.48 -12.06
CA LEU A 644 -2.94 -11.34 -11.62
C LEU A 644 -4.20 -11.77 -10.85
N LYS A 645 -4.52 -13.07 -10.84
CA LYS A 645 -5.57 -13.60 -9.96
C LYS A 645 -4.88 -14.14 -8.72
N GLY A 646 -4.84 -13.33 -7.66
CA GLY A 646 -4.61 -13.91 -6.33
C GLY A 646 -5.55 -15.09 -6.11
N PRO A 647 -5.15 -16.13 -5.36
CA PRO A 647 -6.01 -17.27 -5.09
C PRO A 647 -7.37 -16.78 -4.59
N SER A 648 -8.45 -17.39 -5.09
CA SER A 648 -9.78 -17.09 -4.56
C SER A 648 -9.76 -17.35 -3.05
N LEU A 649 -10.18 -16.35 -2.30
CA LEU A 649 -10.26 -16.42 -0.84
C LEU A 649 -11.45 -17.26 -0.40
N LEU A 650 -12.49 -17.34 -1.24
CA LEU A 650 -13.74 -17.99 -0.91
C LEU A 650 -13.53 -19.51 -0.73
N ALA A 651 -14.21 -20.06 0.27
CA ALA A 651 -14.19 -21.46 0.63
C ALA A 651 -15.57 -22.07 0.41
N GLY A 652 -15.65 -23.08 -0.46
CA GLY A 652 -16.88 -23.82 -0.72
C GLY A 652 -17.95 -23.02 -1.46
N GLN A 653 -19.18 -23.54 -1.44
CA GLN A 653 -20.36 -22.86 -1.97
C GLN A 653 -20.91 -21.87 -0.93
N PRO A 654 -21.54 -20.78 -1.36
CA PRO A 654 -22.18 -19.86 -0.43
C PRO A 654 -23.32 -20.53 0.34
N PHE A 655 -23.61 -20.00 1.52
CA PHE A 655 -24.61 -20.53 2.44
C PHE A 655 -25.53 -19.42 2.95
N VAL A 656 -26.66 -19.82 3.52
CA VAL A 656 -27.73 -18.89 3.94
C VAL A 656 -27.37 -18.15 5.21
N ASN A 657 -27.78 -16.87 5.30
CA ASN A 657 -27.61 -16.09 6.52
C ASN A 657 -28.45 -16.59 7.70
N ASN A 658 -29.64 -17.13 7.39
CA ASN A 658 -30.58 -17.62 8.39
C ASN A 658 -31.43 -18.76 7.81
N SER A 659 -32.15 -19.46 8.69
CA SER A 659 -33.02 -20.60 8.32
C SER A 659 -34.18 -20.24 7.40
N ASP A 660 -34.53 -18.96 7.32
CA ASP A 660 -35.65 -18.48 6.51
C ASP A 660 -35.23 -18.15 5.08
N THR A 661 -33.93 -18.13 4.78
CA THR A 661 -33.41 -17.91 3.43
C THR A 661 -33.25 -19.26 2.73
N VAL A 662 -33.60 -19.31 1.44
CA VAL A 662 -33.48 -20.50 0.60
C VAL A 662 -32.64 -20.14 -0.61
N ILE A 663 -31.58 -20.91 -0.85
CA ILE A 663 -30.73 -20.81 -2.04
C ILE A 663 -31.07 -21.98 -2.96
N SER A 664 -31.26 -21.69 -4.24
CA SER A 664 -31.43 -22.67 -5.31
C SER A 664 -30.70 -22.20 -6.56
N THR A 665 -30.39 -23.07 -7.50
CA THR A 665 -29.83 -22.67 -8.80
C THR A 665 -30.95 -22.52 -9.82
N VAL A 666 -30.94 -21.44 -10.58
CA VAL A 666 -31.85 -21.21 -11.71
C VAL A 666 -31.05 -20.87 -12.96
N LYS A 667 -31.52 -21.31 -14.11
CA LYS A 667 -30.97 -20.88 -15.40
C LYS A 667 -31.72 -19.61 -15.84
N TYR A 668 -31.00 -18.50 -15.90
CA TYR A 668 -31.51 -17.19 -16.28
C TYR A 668 -30.48 -16.52 -17.20
N LEU A 669 -30.92 -15.91 -18.31
CA LEU A 669 -30.03 -15.37 -19.36
C LEU A 669 -28.98 -16.38 -19.87
N GLU A 670 -29.39 -17.65 -20.01
CA GLU A 670 -28.54 -18.79 -20.38
C GLU A 670 -27.37 -19.11 -19.43
N GLN A 671 -27.20 -18.34 -18.36
CA GLN A 671 -26.22 -18.55 -17.30
C GLN A 671 -26.85 -19.22 -16.08
N GLU A 672 -26.02 -19.86 -15.24
CA GLU A 672 -26.45 -20.38 -13.95
C GLU A 672 -26.39 -19.26 -12.90
N TRP A 673 -27.50 -19.01 -12.22
CA TRP A 673 -27.63 -18.03 -11.15
C TRP A 673 -28.00 -18.70 -9.84
N LEU A 674 -27.43 -18.21 -8.74
CA LEU A 674 -27.92 -18.47 -7.40
C LEU A 674 -29.17 -17.63 -7.16
N GLN A 675 -30.29 -18.31 -7.05
CA GLN A 675 -31.56 -17.72 -6.66
C GLN A 675 -31.73 -17.79 -5.14
N VAL A 676 -31.74 -16.63 -4.51
CA VAL A 676 -31.96 -16.43 -3.08
C VAL A 676 -33.40 -15.94 -2.88
N THR A 677 -34.18 -16.70 -2.11
CA THR A 677 -35.57 -16.39 -1.76
C THR A 677 -35.76 -16.54 -0.25
N SER A 678 -36.93 -16.20 0.27
CA SER A 678 -37.23 -16.43 1.68
C SER A 678 -38.60 -17.06 1.92
N THR A 679 -38.69 -17.88 2.95
CA THR A 679 -39.92 -18.50 3.45
C THR A 679 -40.64 -17.63 4.48
N ALA A 680 -40.00 -16.59 5.01
CA ALA A 680 -40.55 -15.71 6.04
C ALA A 680 -40.02 -14.25 5.95
N ASN A 681 -40.69 -13.35 6.66
CA ASN A 681 -40.38 -11.92 6.68
C ASN A 681 -39.57 -11.50 7.92
N THR A 682 -38.36 -12.05 8.07
CA THR A 682 -37.47 -11.88 9.24
C THR A 682 -36.26 -10.98 8.93
N GLN A 683 -35.46 -10.61 9.93
CA GLN A 683 -34.23 -9.84 9.67
C GLN A 683 -33.07 -10.74 9.21
N PHE A 684 -32.05 -10.16 8.59
CA PHE A 684 -30.81 -10.82 8.18
C PHE A 684 -30.97 -11.90 7.10
N ARG A 685 -32.02 -11.86 6.27
CA ARG A 685 -32.14 -12.80 5.15
C ARG A 685 -31.16 -12.46 4.03
N GLY A 686 -30.57 -13.46 3.41
CA GLY A 686 -29.56 -13.32 2.36
C GLY A 686 -28.50 -14.42 2.36
N ILE A 687 -27.31 -14.12 1.84
CA ILE A 687 -26.26 -15.10 1.54
C ILE A 687 -24.91 -14.73 2.16
N GLN A 688 -24.10 -15.76 2.42
CA GLN A 688 -22.77 -15.68 3.01
C GLN A 688 -21.74 -16.38 2.13
N TRP A 689 -20.54 -15.81 2.10
CA TRP A 689 -19.34 -16.47 1.61
C TRP A 689 -18.29 -16.52 2.71
N ALA A 690 -17.71 -17.70 2.95
CA ALA A 690 -16.68 -17.88 3.97
C ALA A 690 -15.28 -17.83 3.37
N ILE A 691 -14.35 -17.31 4.17
CA ILE A 691 -12.91 -17.48 4.05
C ILE A 691 -12.52 -18.28 5.30
N ASP A 692 -12.35 -19.60 5.15
CA ASP A 692 -12.24 -20.55 6.27
C ASP A 692 -10.87 -21.25 6.26
N ASN A 693 -9.81 -20.43 6.21
CA ASN A 693 -8.42 -20.88 6.22
C ASN A 693 -7.55 -19.79 6.84
N LYS A 694 -6.82 -20.15 7.91
CA LYS A 694 -6.04 -19.19 8.69
C LYS A 694 -4.99 -18.44 7.86
N ASP A 695 -4.34 -19.11 6.90
CA ASP A 695 -3.42 -18.44 5.97
C ASP A 695 -4.20 -17.46 5.07
N LYS A 696 -5.32 -17.87 4.47
CA LYS A 696 -6.13 -16.97 3.61
C LYS A 696 -6.67 -15.73 4.34
N ILE A 697 -7.15 -15.91 5.57
CA ILE A 697 -7.65 -14.83 6.44
C ILE A 697 -6.54 -13.85 6.76
N PHE A 698 -5.35 -14.37 7.05
CA PHE A 698 -4.19 -13.55 7.32
C PHE A 698 -3.81 -12.68 6.12
N LEU A 699 -3.75 -13.28 4.94
CA LEU A 699 -3.42 -12.60 3.69
C LEU A 699 -4.41 -11.49 3.33
N ALA A 700 -5.66 -11.65 3.73
CA ALA A 700 -6.72 -10.67 3.56
C ALA A 700 -6.52 -9.39 4.41
N ALA A 701 -5.64 -9.42 5.43
CA ALA A 701 -5.15 -8.21 6.12
C ALA A 701 -3.83 -7.67 5.58
N THR A 702 -3.07 -8.49 4.87
CA THR A 702 -1.81 -8.07 4.25
C THR A 702 -2.05 -7.33 2.93
N TYR A 703 -2.97 -7.85 2.10
CA TYR A 703 -3.24 -7.37 0.74
C TYR A 703 -4.72 -6.99 0.53
N PRO A 704 -5.02 -6.03 -0.37
CA PRO A 704 -6.40 -5.69 -0.69
C PRO A 704 -7.15 -6.88 -1.28
N ILE A 705 -8.39 -7.03 -0.87
CA ILE A 705 -9.31 -8.03 -1.41
C ILE A 705 -10.22 -7.33 -2.40
N LYS A 706 -10.21 -7.77 -3.65
CA LYS A 706 -11.25 -7.43 -4.61
C LYS A 706 -12.38 -8.46 -4.52
N PHE A 707 -13.51 -8.05 -3.95
CA PHE A 707 -14.75 -8.80 -3.98
C PHE A 707 -15.62 -8.33 -5.15
N ASN A 708 -16.14 -9.26 -5.94
CA ASN A 708 -17.02 -8.98 -7.06
C ASN A 708 -18.12 -10.03 -7.19
N PHE A 709 -19.28 -9.61 -7.69
CA PHE A 709 -20.40 -10.47 -8.07
C PHE A 709 -21.41 -9.68 -8.91
N ASN A 710 -22.18 -10.36 -9.75
CA ASN A 710 -23.37 -9.77 -10.35
C ASN A 710 -24.59 -10.01 -9.45
N ILE A 711 -25.50 -9.05 -9.35
CA ILE A 711 -26.72 -9.17 -8.56
C ILE A 711 -27.94 -8.52 -9.21
N GLN A 712 -29.11 -9.16 -9.06
CA GLN A 712 -30.42 -8.59 -9.34
C GLN A 712 -31.38 -8.87 -8.21
N SER A 713 -32.44 -8.06 -8.07
CA SER A 713 -33.55 -8.37 -7.17
C SER A 713 -34.91 -8.09 -7.78
N SER A 714 -35.90 -8.95 -7.59
CA SER A 714 -37.25 -8.77 -8.10
C SER A 714 -38.03 -7.61 -7.46
N VAL A 715 -37.52 -7.07 -6.35
CA VAL A 715 -38.11 -5.95 -5.62
C VAL A 715 -37.04 -4.89 -5.40
N ALA A 716 -37.43 -3.61 -5.41
CA ALA A 716 -36.51 -2.54 -5.07
C ALA A 716 -36.17 -2.62 -3.58
N GLN A 717 -34.89 -2.75 -3.25
CA GLN A 717 -34.42 -2.90 -1.88
C GLN A 717 -32.95 -2.52 -1.73
N THR A 718 -32.53 -2.34 -0.49
CA THR A 718 -31.11 -2.13 -0.14
C THR A 718 -30.60 -3.34 0.62
N LEU A 719 -29.56 -3.98 0.11
CA LEU A 719 -28.83 -5.05 0.77
C LEU A 719 -27.58 -4.47 1.43
N LYS A 720 -27.25 -4.93 2.63
CA LYS A 720 -26.00 -4.60 3.33
C LYS A 720 -24.95 -5.65 3.00
N LEU A 721 -23.74 -5.20 2.72
CA LEU A 721 -22.56 -6.03 2.63
C LEU A 721 -21.68 -5.74 3.85
N ASP A 722 -21.54 -6.72 4.72
CA ASP A 722 -20.70 -6.63 5.92
C ASP A 722 -19.68 -7.78 5.93
N VAL A 723 -18.58 -7.61 6.67
CA VAL A 723 -17.61 -8.66 6.96
C VAL A 723 -17.65 -8.98 8.44
N HIS A 724 -17.90 -10.25 8.75
CA HIS A 724 -17.95 -10.77 10.11
C HIS A 724 -16.77 -11.69 10.37
N PHE A 725 -16.31 -11.73 11.62
CA PHE A 725 -15.15 -12.50 12.04
C PHE A 725 -15.58 -13.46 13.14
N TYR A 726 -15.16 -14.72 13.02
CA TYR A 726 -15.57 -15.77 13.94
C TYR A 726 -14.35 -16.49 14.52
N ASP A 727 -14.44 -16.83 15.80
CA ASP A 727 -13.44 -17.64 16.49
C ASP A 727 -13.49 -19.13 16.08
N LYS A 728 -12.56 -19.92 16.62
CA LYS A 728 -12.46 -21.37 16.37
C LYS A 728 -13.69 -22.18 16.80
N ASN A 729 -14.53 -21.62 17.66
CA ASN A 729 -15.74 -22.25 18.17
C ASN A 729 -16.99 -21.81 17.38
N GLY A 730 -16.83 -20.89 16.42
CA GLY A 730 -17.91 -20.33 15.61
C GLY A 730 -18.64 -19.17 16.26
N ASN A 731 -18.09 -18.56 17.32
CA ASN A 731 -18.65 -17.35 17.92
C ASN A 731 -18.23 -16.12 17.12
N ASP A 732 -19.17 -15.20 16.86
CA ASP A 732 -18.87 -13.90 16.27
C ASP A 732 -18.02 -13.07 17.26
N LEU A 733 -16.92 -12.51 16.76
CA LEU A 733 -15.99 -11.69 17.54
C LEU A 733 -16.54 -10.28 17.85
N GLY A 734 -17.66 -9.88 17.24
CA GLY A 734 -18.34 -8.62 17.53
C GLY A 734 -17.63 -7.39 16.96
N ASN A 735 -16.66 -7.58 16.08
CA ASN A 735 -15.86 -6.55 15.42
C ASN A 735 -16.13 -6.52 13.90
N SER A 736 -17.38 -6.71 13.47
CA SER A 736 -17.74 -6.71 12.04
C SER A 736 -17.43 -5.37 11.34
N ILE A 737 -17.00 -5.42 10.08
CA ILE A 737 -16.79 -4.25 9.23
C ILE A 737 -18.01 -4.06 8.33
N SER A 738 -18.65 -2.88 8.37
CA SER A 738 -19.65 -2.55 7.37
C SER A 738 -18.98 -2.06 6.09
N VAL A 739 -19.13 -2.83 5.02
CA VAL A 739 -18.41 -2.60 3.76
C VAL A 739 -19.21 -1.67 2.84
N ASP A 740 -20.50 -1.95 2.68
CA ASP A 740 -21.35 -1.20 1.75
C ASP A 740 -22.85 -1.39 1.97
N GLN A 741 -23.62 -0.49 1.35
CA GLN A 741 -25.07 -0.62 1.19
C GLN A 741 -25.43 -0.57 -0.29
N ILE A 742 -25.86 -1.71 -0.80
CA ILE A 742 -26.15 -1.94 -2.21
C ILE A 742 -27.64 -1.68 -2.44
N ALA A 743 -27.97 -0.50 -2.95
CA ALA A 743 -29.32 -0.17 -3.39
C ALA A 743 -29.58 -0.79 -4.76
N LEU A 744 -30.66 -1.56 -4.87
CA LEU A 744 -31.12 -2.20 -6.09
C LEU A 744 -32.52 -1.70 -6.40
N ASN A 745 -32.76 -1.27 -7.64
CA ASN A 745 -34.11 -1.20 -8.16
C ASN A 745 -34.58 -2.60 -8.56
N ALA A 746 -35.90 -2.77 -8.67
CA ALA A 746 -36.47 -4.04 -9.09
C ALA A 746 -35.96 -4.42 -10.51
N TRP A 747 -35.36 -5.60 -10.60
CA TRP A 747 -34.73 -6.25 -11.74
C TRP A 747 -33.53 -5.51 -12.36
N GLU A 748 -32.95 -4.56 -11.65
CA GLU A 748 -31.69 -3.92 -12.04
C GLU A 748 -30.52 -4.91 -11.88
N LEU A 749 -29.78 -5.18 -12.98
CA LEU A 749 -28.50 -5.91 -12.90
C LEU A 749 -27.42 -4.98 -12.39
N LEU A 750 -26.86 -5.27 -11.23
CA LEU A 750 -25.68 -4.58 -10.74
C LEU A 750 -24.48 -5.50 -10.81
N ASN A 751 -23.42 -5.09 -11.53
CA ASN A 751 -22.10 -5.66 -11.35
C ASN A 751 -21.44 -4.96 -10.17
N TYR A 752 -21.40 -5.63 -9.03
CA TYR A 752 -20.83 -5.09 -7.81
C TYR A 752 -19.34 -5.45 -7.75
N GLN A 753 -18.49 -4.45 -7.56
CA GLN A 753 -17.07 -4.64 -7.27
C GLN A 753 -16.67 -3.75 -6.10
N LYS A 754 -15.93 -4.32 -5.15
CA LYS A 754 -15.42 -3.60 -4.00
C LYS A 754 -14.03 -4.07 -3.64
N GLU A 755 -13.14 -3.12 -3.46
CA GLU A 755 -11.83 -3.34 -2.86
C GLU A 755 -11.95 -3.11 -1.34
N LEU A 756 -11.50 -4.08 -0.55
CA LEU A 756 -11.53 -4.04 0.91
C LEU A 756 -10.16 -4.43 1.46
N MET A 757 -9.64 -3.61 2.37
CA MET A 757 -8.51 -3.95 3.23
C MET A 757 -9.05 -4.36 4.60
N LEU A 758 -8.61 -5.51 5.10
CA LEU A 758 -8.88 -5.88 6.50
C LEU A 758 -7.71 -5.40 7.37
N ASP A 759 -8.01 -4.87 8.54
CA ASP A 759 -6.97 -4.57 9.55
C ASP A 759 -6.67 -5.85 10.34
N TYR A 760 -5.41 -6.03 10.73
CA TYR A 760 -4.97 -7.15 11.57
C TYR A 760 -5.77 -7.23 12.88
N ASP A 761 -6.11 -6.09 13.48
CA ASP A 761 -6.89 -6.06 14.73
C ASP A 761 -8.28 -6.69 14.60
N HIS A 762 -8.82 -6.73 13.38
CA HIS A 762 -10.11 -7.37 13.11
C HIS A 762 -9.97 -8.89 12.95
N ILE A 763 -8.83 -9.38 12.47
CA ILE A 763 -8.65 -10.79 12.09
C ILE A 763 -7.81 -11.62 13.07
N LYS A 764 -7.09 -11.01 14.03
CA LYS A 764 -6.10 -11.69 14.89
C LYS A 764 -6.66 -12.91 15.65
N ASP A 765 -7.92 -12.83 16.08
CA ASP A 765 -8.61 -13.91 16.79
C ASP A 765 -9.56 -14.72 15.88
N ALA A 766 -9.63 -14.35 14.60
CA ALA A 766 -10.54 -14.96 13.63
C ALA A 766 -9.94 -16.23 13.04
N THR A 767 -10.68 -17.33 13.07
CA THR A 767 -10.38 -18.54 12.30
C THR A 767 -11.27 -18.70 11.08
N LYS A 768 -12.34 -17.90 11.00
CA LYS A 768 -13.25 -17.82 9.87
C LYS A 768 -13.67 -16.37 9.66
N VAL A 769 -13.60 -15.90 8.41
CA VAL A 769 -14.13 -14.60 7.99
C VAL A 769 -15.31 -14.83 7.07
N VAL A 770 -16.39 -14.07 7.21
CA VAL A 770 -17.60 -14.22 6.41
C VAL A 770 -17.96 -12.89 5.77
N LEU A 771 -18.05 -12.87 4.45
CA LEU A 771 -18.72 -11.79 3.72
C LEU A 771 -20.22 -12.07 3.73
N MET A 772 -20.98 -11.17 4.32
CA MET A 772 -22.42 -11.31 4.53
C MET A 772 -23.17 -10.29 3.69
N LEU A 773 -24.01 -10.75 2.76
CA LEU A 773 -24.92 -9.91 1.99
C LEU A 773 -26.36 -10.15 2.45
N TYR A 774 -27.01 -9.14 3.03
CA TYR A 774 -28.29 -9.35 3.72
C TYR A 774 -29.22 -8.13 3.73
N THR A 775 -30.52 -8.37 3.92
CA THR A 775 -31.49 -7.31 4.24
C THR A 775 -31.61 -7.07 5.74
N SER A 776 -31.54 -5.80 6.17
CA SER A 776 -31.68 -5.42 7.58
C SER A 776 -33.14 -5.29 8.05
N GLY A 777 -34.09 -5.34 7.12
CA GLY A 777 -35.52 -5.18 7.38
C GLY A 777 -36.33 -6.49 7.28
N THR A 778 -37.60 -6.41 7.66
CA THR A 778 -38.59 -7.50 7.56
C THR A 778 -39.46 -7.42 6.30
N ASN A 779 -39.10 -6.57 5.34
CA ASN A 779 -39.85 -6.45 4.07
C ASN A 779 -39.66 -7.72 3.21
N ASP A 780 -40.55 -7.98 2.26
CA ASP A 780 -40.38 -9.12 1.36
C ASP A 780 -39.00 -9.09 0.68
N LEU A 781 -38.24 -10.19 0.77
CA LEU A 781 -36.93 -10.31 0.11
C LEU A 781 -37.10 -10.39 -1.42
N GLY A 782 -38.25 -10.89 -1.88
CA GLY A 782 -38.45 -11.24 -3.28
C GLY A 782 -37.49 -12.34 -3.73
N ILE A 783 -37.14 -12.30 -5.02
CA ILE A 783 -36.13 -13.14 -5.64
C ILE A 783 -34.86 -12.30 -5.80
N VAL A 784 -33.75 -12.73 -5.25
CA VAL A 784 -32.43 -12.13 -5.48
C VAL A 784 -31.60 -13.13 -6.31
N LEU A 785 -31.08 -12.71 -7.46
CA LEU A 785 -30.22 -13.53 -8.33
C LEU A 785 -28.77 -13.07 -8.19
N ILE A 786 -27.85 -14.00 -7.98
CA ILE A 786 -26.41 -13.72 -7.87
C ILE A 786 -25.60 -14.70 -8.73
N ASN A 787 -24.65 -14.21 -9.52
CA ASN A 787 -23.67 -15.06 -10.22
C ASN A 787 -22.29 -14.39 -10.30
N ASP A 788 -21.32 -15.10 -10.89
CA ASP A 788 -19.93 -14.64 -11.08
C ASP A 788 -19.28 -14.05 -9.80
N TYR A 789 -19.58 -14.64 -8.64
CA TYR A 789 -19.03 -14.18 -7.37
C TYR A 789 -17.60 -14.64 -7.17
N ASN A 790 -16.73 -13.75 -6.73
CA ASN A 790 -15.34 -14.05 -6.41
C ASN A 790 -14.76 -13.05 -5.40
N ALA A 791 -13.88 -13.54 -4.51
CA ALA A 791 -13.01 -12.70 -3.70
C ALA A 791 -11.57 -13.06 -4.03
N VAL A 792 -10.82 -12.16 -4.63
CA VAL A 792 -9.40 -12.37 -4.97
C VAL A 792 -8.55 -11.36 -4.26
N LEU A 793 -7.36 -11.77 -3.88
CA LEU A 793 -6.34 -10.84 -3.41
C LEU A 793 -5.74 -10.11 -4.61
N GLU A 794 -5.69 -8.78 -4.55
CA GLU A 794 -4.96 -7.97 -5.53
C GLU A 794 -3.49 -7.88 -5.11
N TYR A 795 -2.69 -8.80 -5.64
CA TYR A 795 -1.24 -8.82 -5.39
C TYR A 795 -0.46 -7.85 -6.25
N ASN A 796 -1.02 -7.48 -7.40
CA ASN A 796 -0.29 -6.76 -8.42
C ASN A 796 -1.09 -5.54 -8.86
N THR A 797 -1.12 -4.55 -7.99
CA THR A 797 -1.12 -3.19 -8.48
C THR A 797 -0.02 -2.43 -7.77
N ASN A 798 0.84 -1.84 -8.58
CA ASN A 798 1.62 -0.65 -8.27
C ASN A 798 0.75 0.55 -7.78
N LYS A 799 -0.47 0.32 -7.26
CA LYS A 799 -1.31 1.34 -6.63
C LYS A 799 -0.70 1.65 -5.27
N LYS A 800 -0.13 2.85 -5.21
CA LYS A 800 0.07 3.59 -3.97
C LYS A 800 -1.19 3.48 -3.10
N SER A 801 -1.02 2.97 -1.88
CA SER A 801 -1.77 3.51 -0.76
C SER A 801 -1.41 5.01 -0.70
N ASN A 802 -2.36 5.87 -1.06
CA ASN A 802 -2.23 7.33 -0.94
C ASN A 802 -2.39 7.82 0.50
N SER A 803 -2.36 6.95 1.51
CA SER A 803 -2.29 7.35 2.91
C SER A 803 -0.85 7.35 3.39
N ALA A 804 -0.09 8.36 2.97
CA ALA A 804 1.04 8.85 3.73
C ALA A 804 0.51 9.53 5.01
N SER A 805 0.11 8.74 5.99
CA SER A 805 -0.25 9.20 7.33
C SER A 805 0.62 8.49 8.37
N SER A 806 1.85 8.97 8.51
CA SER A 806 2.67 9.10 9.73
C SER A 806 2.58 8.08 10.89
N HIS A 807 2.23 6.82 10.68
CA HIS A 807 2.38 5.76 11.68
C HIS A 807 3.20 4.65 11.06
N ASP A 808 4.30 4.28 11.74
CA ASP A 808 5.26 3.20 11.43
C ASP A 808 4.87 2.32 10.23
N TYR A 809 5.67 2.39 9.16
CA TYR A 809 5.62 1.41 8.07
C TYR A 809 5.54 0.00 8.67
N LYS A 810 4.58 -0.83 8.22
CA LYS A 810 4.36 -2.23 8.68
C LYS A 810 5.70 -2.90 8.97
N GLN A 811 5.88 -3.46 10.16
CA GLN A 811 7.14 -4.12 10.54
C GLN A 811 7.47 -5.24 9.53
N LEU A 812 8.71 -5.25 9.03
CA LEU A 812 9.20 -6.33 8.17
C LEU A 812 8.99 -7.69 8.85
N PRO A 813 8.65 -8.76 8.10
CA PRO A 813 8.60 -10.11 8.65
C PRO A 813 9.92 -10.49 9.31
N GLU A 814 9.85 -11.35 10.32
CA GLU A 814 10.98 -11.79 11.12
C GLU A 814 11.19 -13.31 10.99
N VAL A 815 12.45 -13.73 10.87
CA VAL A 815 12.83 -15.14 10.90
C VAL A 815 13.77 -15.37 12.07
N TYR A 816 13.43 -16.29 12.95
CA TYR A 816 14.24 -16.71 14.07
C TYR A 816 14.80 -18.11 13.81
N LEU A 817 16.11 -18.25 13.93
CA LEU A 817 16.84 -19.52 13.89
C LEU A 817 17.61 -19.69 15.20
N ASN A 818 17.10 -20.54 16.09
CA ASN A 818 17.65 -20.72 17.44
C ASN A 818 18.25 -22.12 17.60
N GLY A 819 19.54 -22.20 17.92
CA GLY A 819 20.27 -23.47 18.05
C GLY A 819 21.79 -23.32 17.95
N SER A 820 22.49 -24.44 18.09
CA SER A 820 23.95 -24.46 17.93
C SER A 820 24.32 -24.25 16.46
N THR A 821 25.16 -23.25 16.19
CA THR A 821 25.79 -23.02 14.88
C THR A 821 27.11 -23.79 14.72
N SER A 822 27.51 -24.57 15.73
CA SER A 822 28.78 -25.31 15.73
C SER A 822 28.86 -26.29 14.57
N GLY A 823 29.89 -26.15 13.74
CA GLY A 823 30.13 -27.01 12.59
C GLY A 823 29.30 -26.70 11.35
N MET A 824 28.43 -25.66 11.38
CA MET A 824 27.71 -25.20 10.18
C MET A 824 28.71 -24.71 9.11
N SER A 825 28.47 -25.06 7.85
CA SER A 825 29.31 -24.61 6.71
C SER A 825 28.48 -24.53 5.42
N GLY A 826 29.11 -24.22 4.29
CA GLY A 826 28.46 -24.25 2.96
C GLY A 826 27.96 -25.64 2.53
N THR A 827 28.44 -26.71 3.16
CA THR A 827 28.08 -28.10 2.85
C THR A 827 27.44 -28.83 4.03
N ASN A 828 27.73 -28.44 5.26
CA ASN A 828 27.22 -29.09 6.46
C ASN A 828 26.00 -28.37 7.03
N TYR A 829 24.88 -29.08 7.13
CA TYR A 829 23.66 -28.59 7.76
C TYR A 829 23.69 -28.86 9.27
N VAL A 830 23.10 -27.95 10.05
CA VAL A 830 22.81 -28.11 11.47
C VAL A 830 21.31 -27.96 11.72
N THR A 831 20.81 -28.56 12.79
CA THR A 831 19.40 -28.44 13.19
C THR A 831 19.20 -27.24 14.10
N MET A 832 18.22 -26.39 13.78
CA MET A 832 17.83 -25.22 14.57
C MET A 832 16.31 -25.19 14.74
N GLN A 833 15.82 -24.59 15.82
CA GLN A 833 14.41 -24.19 15.91
C GLN A 833 14.17 -23.04 14.92
N PHE A 834 13.06 -23.13 14.19
CA PHE A 834 12.64 -22.16 13.20
C PHE A 834 11.34 -21.51 13.64
N LYS A 835 11.27 -20.18 13.53
CA LYS A 835 10.05 -19.41 13.69
C LYS A 835 10.02 -18.30 12.64
N PHE A 836 8.96 -18.23 11.86
CA PHE A 836 8.68 -17.12 10.96
C PHE A 836 7.51 -16.30 11.52
N LYS A 837 7.70 -14.99 11.62
CA LYS A 837 6.68 -14.02 12.01
C LYS A 837 6.43 -13.06 10.87
N ASP A 838 5.19 -12.80 10.53
CA ASP A 838 4.81 -11.76 9.59
C ASP A 838 3.50 -11.19 10.08
N ASN A 839 3.43 -9.89 10.42
CA ASN A 839 2.22 -9.18 10.84
C ASN A 839 1.28 -9.98 11.77
N GLY A 840 1.81 -10.78 12.70
CA GLY A 840 1.06 -11.61 13.65
C GLY A 840 0.74 -13.06 13.23
N ARG A 841 1.10 -13.48 12.02
CA ARG A 841 1.24 -14.88 11.61
C ARG A 841 2.52 -15.43 12.21
N GLU A 842 2.43 -16.50 12.99
CA GLU A 842 3.60 -17.25 13.45
C GLU A 842 3.59 -18.67 12.87
N VAL A 843 4.70 -19.08 12.28
CA VAL A 843 4.94 -20.45 11.78
C VAL A 843 6.16 -21.01 12.50
N ASP A 844 5.95 -22.08 13.26
CA ASP A 844 6.95 -22.67 14.13
C ASP A 844 7.29 -24.11 13.75
N GLY A 845 8.57 -24.45 13.86
CA GLY A 845 9.06 -25.79 13.62
C GLY A 845 10.55 -25.91 13.81
N PHE A 846 11.18 -26.74 13.00
CA PHE A 846 12.61 -26.96 12.96
C PHE A 846 13.14 -26.73 11.55
N ALA A 847 14.36 -26.22 11.44
CA ALA A 847 15.05 -26.08 10.19
C ALA A 847 16.36 -26.89 10.20
N SER A 848 16.60 -27.60 9.11
CA SER A 848 17.96 -27.98 8.72
C SER A 848 18.56 -26.78 8.00
N THR A 849 19.56 -26.15 8.63
CA THR A 849 20.13 -24.86 8.22
C THR A 849 21.61 -25.04 7.85
N LYS A 850 22.02 -24.45 6.72
CA LYS A 850 23.44 -24.32 6.36
C LYS A 850 23.76 -22.92 5.88
N TRP A 851 25.04 -22.57 5.80
CA TRP A 851 25.44 -21.36 5.06
C TRP A 851 25.17 -21.56 3.57
N GLN A 852 24.68 -20.52 2.91
CA GLN A 852 24.34 -20.53 1.50
C GLN A 852 25.30 -19.64 0.72
N GLY A 853 25.67 -20.11 -0.47
CA GLY A 853 26.54 -19.41 -1.41
C GLY A 853 27.85 -20.14 -1.65
N ASP A 854 28.71 -19.50 -2.43
CA ASP A 854 30.08 -19.93 -2.72
C ASP A 854 31.06 -18.80 -2.34
N SER A 855 31.22 -17.78 -3.18
CA SER A 855 32.03 -16.59 -2.88
C SER A 855 31.54 -15.85 -1.62
N SER A 856 30.23 -15.77 -1.42
CA SER A 856 29.63 -15.10 -0.26
C SER A 856 29.90 -15.79 1.08
N LEU A 857 30.39 -17.03 1.09
CA LEU A 857 30.84 -17.71 2.30
C LEU A 857 32.03 -16.98 2.94
N ALA A 858 32.76 -16.16 2.20
CA ALA A 858 33.88 -15.35 2.69
C ALA A 858 33.44 -14.09 3.45
N PHE A 859 32.19 -13.61 3.30
CA PHE A 859 31.72 -12.37 3.91
C PHE A 859 31.28 -12.54 5.36
N ASP A 860 31.43 -11.51 6.19
CA ASP A 860 31.08 -11.60 7.62
C ASP A 860 29.60 -11.92 7.84
N LYS A 861 28.71 -11.28 7.06
CA LYS A 861 27.29 -11.58 7.02
C LYS A 861 27.02 -12.83 6.17
N LYS A 862 26.59 -13.92 6.80
CA LYS A 862 26.28 -15.18 6.12
C LYS A 862 24.85 -15.21 5.60
N ALA A 863 24.65 -15.72 4.38
CA ALA A 863 23.34 -16.16 3.89
C ALA A 863 23.02 -17.57 4.39
N TYR A 864 21.74 -17.94 4.46
CA TYR A 864 21.30 -19.23 4.99
C TYR A 864 20.41 -19.96 3.99
N ARG A 865 20.57 -21.28 3.90
CA ARG A 865 19.59 -22.17 3.27
C ARG A 865 18.88 -22.95 4.36
N ILE A 866 17.56 -22.89 4.37
CA ILE A 866 16.72 -23.59 5.35
C ILE A 866 15.89 -24.66 4.66
N LYS A 867 15.79 -25.83 5.30
CA LYS A 867 14.77 -26.84 5.01
C LYS A 867 13.89 -27.03 6.24
N THR A 868 12.60 -26.76 6.15
CA THR A 868 11.68 -26.73 7.30
C THR A 868 11.00 -28.08 7.56
N PHE A 869 10.80 -28.39 8.83
CA PHE A 869 10.25 -29.63 9.39
C PHE A 869 9.35 -29.35 10.58
N GLU A 870 8.34 -30.18 10.79
CA GLU A 870 7.43 -30.09 11.93
C GLU A 870 8.08 -30.66 13.22
N ASP A 871 9.05 -31.55 13.07
CA ASP A 871 9.70 -32.28 14.16
C ASP A 871 11.21 -32.06 14.22
N GLN A 872 11.76 -32.13 15.44
CA GLN A 872 13.19 -31.97 15.69
C GLN A 872 14.06 -33.04 15.02
N SER A 873 13.52 -34.23 14.79
CA SER A 873 14.22 -35.32 14.08
C SER A 873 14.29 -35.14 12.57
N LEU A 874 13.71 -34.06 12.03
CA LEU A 874 13.71 -33.72 10.60
C LEU A 874 13.10 -34.80 9.70
N THR A 875 12.07 -35.48 10.18
CA THR A 875 11.43 -36.60 9.46
C THR A 875 10.17 -36.19 8.71
N LYS A 876 9.46 -35.16 9.16
CA LYS A 876 8.21 -34.64 8.59
C LYS A 876 8.44 -33.24 8.04
N LYS A 877 8.58 -33.13 6.72
CA LYS A 877 8.75 -31.85 6.03
C LYS A 877 7.57 -30.92 6.33
N MET A 878 7.86 -29.71 6.79
CA MET A 878 6.87 -28.66 6.98
C MET A 878 6.82 -27.82 5.71
N LYS A 879 5.89 -28.12 4.81
CA LYS A 879 5.61 -27.26 3.66
C LYS A 879 4.73 -26.09 4.10
N PHE A 880 5.14 -24.87 3.82
CA PHE A 880 4.34 -23.68 4.11
C PHE A 880 4.50 -22.65 2.98
N LYS A 881 3.78 -21.53 3.06
CA LYS A 881 3.83 -20.46 2.06
C LYS A 881 4.25 -19.15 2.75
N PRO A 882 5.54 -18.80 2.75
CA PRO A 882 5.99 -17.54 3.34
C PRO A 882 5.41 -16.35 2.56
N ASN A 883 5.51 -16.39 1.23
CA ASN A 883 4.71 -15.56 0.33
C ASN A 883 3.51 -16.39 -0.19
N PRO A 884 2.29 -15.86 -0.14
CA PRO A 884 1.08 -16.53 -0.61
C PRO A 884 0.97 -16.80 -2.12
N LEU A 885 1.69 -16.04 -2.94
CA LEU A 885 1.76 -16.25 -4.38
C LEU A 885 2.52 -17.53 -4.73
N TRP A 886 3.36 -18.01 -3.81
CA TRP A 886 4.19 -19.18 -4.04
C TRP A 886 3.39 -20.47 -3.87
N ASN A 887 3.87 -21.50 -4.53
CA ASN A 887 3.53 -22.87 -4.23
C ASN A 887 4.06 -23.26 -2.83
N PRO A 888 3.34 -24.12 -2.08
CA PRO A 888 3.81 -24.54 -0.76
C PRO A 888 5.07 -25.39 -0.88
N ASP A 889 6.14 -24.97 -0.21
CA ASP A 889 7.41 -25.69 -0.21
C ASP A 889 8.05 -25.69 1.20
N ASN A 890 9.14 -26.42 1.35
CA ASN A 890 9.87 -26.54 2.61
C ASN A 890 11.36 -26.18 2.45
N LYS A 891 11.79 -25.66 1.30
CA LYS A 891 13.21 -25.33 1.01
C LYS A 891 13.30 -23.87 0.57
N TYR A 892 13.99 -23.05 1.35
CA TYR A 892 14.08 -21.60 1.10
C TYR A 892 15.50 -21.08 1.34
N ASN A 893 15.81 -19.89 0.80
CA ASN A 893 17.05 -19.18 1.09
C ASN A 893 16.73 -17.86 1.83
N LEU A 894 17.55 -17.52 2.82
CA LEU A 894 17.65 -16.18 3.40
C LEU A 894 18.92 -15.56 2.81
N LYS A 895 18.77 -14.77 1.75
CA LYS A 895 19.89 -14.15 1.02
C LYS A 895 20.29 -12.85 1.73
N ALA A 896 21.58 -12.73 2.03
CA ALA A 896 22.14 -11.64 2.83
C ALA A 896 22.41 -10.36 2.03
N TYR A 897 22.66 -10.50 0.72
CA TYR A 897 23.05 -9.44 -0.21
C TYR A 897 24.10 -8.47 0.34
N TYR A 898 25.09 -8.99 1.07
CA TYR A 898 26.05 -8.18 1.84
C TYR A 898 26.78 -7.12 0.99
N THR A 899 27.06 -7.42 -0.27
CA THR A 899 27.77 -6.52 -1.20
C THR A 899 26.85 -5.60 -2.00
N ASP A 900 25.54 -5.83 -1.99
CA ASP A 900 24.52 -4.98 -2.64
C ASP A 900 23.83 -4.11 -1.58
N PRO A 901 24.22 -2.84 -1.42
CA PRO A 901 23.59 -1.95 -0.43
C PRO A 901 22.12 -1.63 -0.75
N LEU A 902 21.59 -1.95 -1.94
CA LEU A 902 20.15 -1.85 -2.18
C LEU A 902 19.40 -3.08 -1.63
N LEU A 903 20.09 -4.17 -1.32
CA LEU A 903 19.58 -5.43 -0.77
C LEU A 903 18.50 -6.10 -1.63
N CYS A 904 18.49 -5.87 -2.95
CA CYS A 904 17.35 -6.25 -3.78
C CYS A 904 17.64 -6.57 -5.26
N ARG A 905 18.89 -6.45 -5.76
CA ARG A 905 19.19 -6.63 -7.20
C ARG A 905 18.67 -7.94 -7.76
N ASP A 906 19.00 -9.04 -7.10
CA ASP A 906 18.64 -10.38 -7.52
C ASP A 906 17.12 -10.53 -7.68
N VAL A 907 16.34 -10.17 -6.65
CA VAL A 907 14.87 -10.25 -6.68
C VAL A 907 14.27 -9.30 -7.71
N VAL A 908 14.70 -8.04 -7.74
CA VAL A 908 14.13 -7.07 -8.68
C VAL A 908 14.43 -7.44 -10.13
N ASN A 909 15.66 -7.89 -10.42
CA ASN A 909 16.01 -8.39 -11.74
C ASN A 909 15.24 -9.65 -12.09
N ALA A 910 15.06 -10.58 -11.15
CA ALA A 910 14.26 -11.77 -11.36
C ALA A 910 12.82 -11.40 -11.74
N ASN A 911 12.19 -10.44 -11.05
CA ASN A 911 10.86 -9.94 -11.38
C ASN A 911 10.79 -9.30 -12.78
N ILE A 912 11.81 -8.53 -13.18
CA ILE A 912 11.89 -8.00 -14.56
C ILE A 912 11.98 -9.16 -15.57
N GLY A 913 12.73 -10.20 -15.24
CA GLY A 913 12.83 -11.44 -16.01
C GLY A 913 11.48 -12.14 -16.15
N THR A 914 10.75 -12.32 -15.04
CA THR A 914 9.38 -12.86 -14.99
C THR A 914 8.46 -12.11 -15.96
N ASP A 915 8.51 -10.77 -15.95
CA ASP A 915 7.70 -9.96 -16.86
C ASP A 915 8.08 -10.16 -18.34
N ILE A 916 9.37 -10.26 -18.66
CA ILE A 916 9.82 -10.54 -20.04
C ILE A 916 9.35 -11.93 -20.47
N TRP A 917 9.61 -12.95 -19.65
CA TRP A 917 9.26 -14.34 -19.94
C TRP A 917 7.76 -14.51 -20.12
N SER A 918 6.94 -13.78 -19.35
CA SER A 918 5.49 -13.80 -19.48
C SER A 918 4.94 -13.44 -20.87
N THR A 919 5.75 -12.77 -21.69
CA THR A 919 5.36 -12.34 -23.04
C THR A 919 5.72 -13.37 -24.12
N GLN A 920 6.49 -14.41 -23.78
CA GLN A 920 6.87 -15.46 -24.72
C GLN A 920 5.64 -16.16 -25.31
N LYS A 921 5.75 -16.58 -26.56
CA LYS A 921 4.66 -17.23 -27.30
C LYS A 921 4.72 -18.75 -27.17
N GLY A 922 5.92 -19.32 -27.14
CA GLY A 922 6.16 -20.77 -27.12
C GLY A 922 6.62 -21.35 -25.77
N MET A 923 6.35 -20.69 -24.66
CA MET A 923 6.82 -21.17 -23.34
C MET A 923 6.21 -22.55 -23.00
N PRO A 924 7.01 -23.50 -22.48
CA PRO A 924 6.51 -24.78 -22.01
C PRO A 924 5.50 -24.62 -20.86
N ASP A 925 4.35 -25.32 -20.94
CA ASP A 925 3.31 -25.31 -19.89
C ASP A 925 3.85 -25.65 -18.50
N ASP A 926 4.81 -26.59 -18.46
CA ASP A 926 5.52 -27.00 -17.25
C ASP A 926 6.22 -25.84 -16.54
N LEU A 927 6.81 -24.91 -17.31
CA LEU A 927 7.47 -23.73 -16.77
C LEU A 927 6.43 -22.68 -16.33
N VAL A 928 5.33 -22.55 -17.07
CA VAL A 928 4.18 -21.69 -16.71
C VAL A 928 3.54 -22.07 -15.38
N GLU A 929 3.57 -23.37 -15.02
CA GLU A 929 3.03 -23.87 -13.74
C GLU A 929 3.94 -23.62 -12.53
N THR A 930 5.22 -23.26 -12.74
CA THR A 930 6.16 -22.97 -11.63
C THR A 930 5.93 -21.60 -11.01
N ASP A 931 6.48 -21.39 -9.81
CA ASP A 931 6.57 -20.04 -9.25
C ASP A 931 7.42 -19.17 -10.17
N ASP A 932 6.88 -18.02 -10.58
CA ASP A 932 7.53 -16.99 -11.41
C ASP A 932 8.29 -17.51 -12.63
N PHE A 933 7.74 -18.48 -13.34
CA PHE A 933 8.34 -19.09 -14.53
C PHE A 933 9.73 -19.69 -14.30
N GLY A 934 10.07 -20.05 -13.06
CA GLY A 934 11.36 -20.60 -12.67
C GLY A 934 12.38 -19.55 -12.22
N PHE A 935 12.00 -18.27 -12.21
CA PHE A 935 12.76 -17.23 -11.53
C PHE A 935 12.67 -17.38 -10.01
N ILE A 936 13.65 -16.82 -9.31
CA ILE A 936 13.50 -16.62 -7.87
C ILE A 936 12.49 -15.51 -7.62
N ASP A 937 11.77 -15.60 -6.52
CA ASP A 937 11.02 -14.49 -5.94
C ASP A 937 11.47 -14.31 -4.51
N GLY A 938 11.33 -13.11 -3.96
CA GLY A 938 11.68 -12.83 -2.58
C GLY A 938 11.12 -11.52 -2.03
N PHE A 939 11.18 -11.41 -0.70
CA PHE A 939 10.75 -10.22 0.03
C PHE A 939 11.66 -9.97 1.24
N PRO A 940 11.81 -8.71 1.68
CA PRO A 940 12.71 -8.36 2.78
C PRO A 940 12.19 -8.86 4.12
N VAL A 941 13.10 -9.37 4.96
CA VAL A 941 12.85 -9.91 6.30
C VAL A 941 13.98 -9.55 7.27
N LYS A 942 13.66 -9.40 8.54
CA LYS A 942 14.64 -9.35 9.64
C LYS A 942 15.03 -10.78 10.02
N VAL A 943 16.32 -11.05 10.18
CA VAL A 943 16.78 -12.37 10.64
C VAL A 943 17.40 -12.27 12.01
N PHE A 944 17.07 -13.24 12.86
CA PHE A 944 17.59 -13.39 14.20
C PHE A 944 18.23 -14.77 14.36
N ILE A 945 19.49 -14.80 14.80
CA ILE A 945 20.19 -16.04 15.16
C ILE A 945 20.37 -16.05 16.68
N ASN A 946 19.85 -17.07 17.35
CA ASN A 946 19.88 -17.15 18.83
C ASN A 946 19.33 -15.87 19.50
N ASN A 947 18.22 -15.35 18.95
CA ASN A 947 17.55 -14.10 19.33
C ASN A 947 18.39 -12.82 19.17
N GLU A 948 19.56 -12.88 18.53
CA GLU A 948 20.33 -11.69 18.16
C GLU A 948 20.00 -11.29 16.72
N PHE A 949 19.70 -10.01 16.51
CA PHE A 949 19.45 -9.45 15.18
C PHE A 949 20.74 -9.52 14.35
N VAL A 950 20.68 -10.17 13.19
CA VAL A 950 21.82 -10.34 12.28
C VAL A 950 21.67 -9.58 10.96
N GLY A 951 20.69 -8.67 10.86
CA GLY A 951 20.50 -7.81 9.70
C GLY A 951 19.23 -8.09 8.90
N ILE A 952 19.10 -7.35 7.80
CA ILE A 952 18.03 -7.45 6.80
C ILE A 952 18.43 -8.44 5.72
N TYR A 953 17.55 -9.38 5.40
CA TYR A 953 17.74 -10.40 4.39
C TYR A 953 16.60 -10.37 3.40
N SER A 954 16.77 -11.00 2.25
CA SER A 954 15.64 -11.39 1.40
C SER A 954 15.29 -12.86 1.64
N PHE A 955 14.02 -13.12 1.96
CA PHE A 955 13.48 -14.47 2.01
C PHE A 955 13.09 -14.88 0.60
N ASN A 956 13.80 -15.85 0.01
CA ASN A 956 13.62 -16.23 -1.39
C ASN A 956 13.15 -17.67 -1.55
N THR A 957 12.43 -17.91 -2.65
CA THR A 957 12.34 -19.25 -3.24
C THR A 957 13.75 -19.77 -3.55
N ALA A 958 13.91 -21.09 -3.54
CA ALA A 958 15.20 -21.71 -3.80
C ALA A 958 15.29 -22.22 -5.25
N LYS A 959 16.50 -22.22 -5.83
CA LYS A 959 16.77 -22.83 -7.16
C LYS A 959 16.18 -24.23 -7.28
N GLY A 960 15.61 -24.53 -8.44
CA GLY A 960 15.33 -25.90 -8.87
C GLY A 960 13.87 -26.28 -9.07
N ASP A 961 12.97 -25.32 -9.26
CA ASP A 961 11.67 -25.60 -9.89
C ASP A 961 11.64 -24.98 -11.29
N TYR A 962 11.80 -25.81 -12.31
CA TYR A 962 11.80 -25.42 -13.73
C TYR A 962 10.80 -26.26 -14.53
N GLY A 963 9.84 -26.88 -13.84
CA GLY A 963 8.84 -27.76 -14.42
C GLY A 963 9.02 -29.22 -14.02
N LYS A 964 7.92 -29.84 -13.56
CA LYS A 964 7.86 -31.21 -13.02
C LYS A 964 8.25 -32.32 -14.01
N HIS A 965 8.15 -32.10 -15.32
CA HIS A 965 8.46 -33.06 -16.37
C HIS A 965 9.72 -32.70 -17.16
N ALA A 966 10.51 -31.70 -16.73
CA ALA A 966 11.82 -31.45 -17.32
C ALA A 966 12.71 -32.69 -17.15
N LYS A 967 13.31 -33.17 -18.25
CA LYS A 967 14.18 -34.35 -18.26
C LYS A 967 15.59 -34.04 -17.76
N ALA A 968 16.07 -32.83 -18.04
CA ALA A 968 17.33 -32.35 -17.52
C ALA A 968 17.29 -30.84 -17.33
N VAL A 969 17.89 -30.40 -16.23
CA VAL A 969 18.19 -29.01 -15.92
C VAL A 969 19.65 -28.95 -15.50
N ILE A 970 20.46 -28.17 -16.22
CA ILE A 970 21.88 -27.96 -15.93
C ILE A 970 22.18 -26.47 -15.83
N SER A 971 23.13 -26.09 -14.97
CA SER A 971 23.51 -24.69 -14.74
C SER A 971 25.00 -24.50 -14.98
N GLY A 972 25.39 -23.48 -15.74
CA GLY A 972 26.82 -23.16 -15.88
C GLY A 972 27.41 -22.64 -14.57
N GLU A 973 28.48 -23.26 -14.08
CA GLU A 973 29.09 -22.89 -12.79
C GLU A 973 30.45 -22.21 -12.93
N THR A 974 31.16 -22.51 -14.02
CA THR A 974 32.47 -21.93 -14.31
C THR A 974 32.53 -21.53 -15.78
N TYR A 975 33.23 -20.43 -16.09
CA TYR A 975 33.57 -20.09 -17.47
C TYR A 975 34.60 -21.07 -18.02
N THR A 976 34.14 -22.02 -18.84
CA THR A 976 34.94 -23.04 -19.52
C THR A 976 34.58 -23.08 -21.00
N ALA A 977 35.35 -23.81 -21.82
CA ALA A 977 35.04 -23.97 -23.24
C ALA A 977 33.63 -24.57 -23.49
N PRO A 978 33.17 -25.58 -22.72
CA PRO A 978 31.77 -26.03 -22.72
C PRO A 978 30.74 -24.94 -22.46
N THR A 979 30.88 -24.17 -21.37
CA THR A 979 29.86 -23.18 -20.98
C THR A 979 29.87 -21.95 -21.90
N ALA A 980 31.00 -21.63 -22.52
CA ALA A 980 31.08 -20.64 -23.60
C ALA A 980 30.66 -21.19 -24.98
N PHE A 981 30.27 -22.47 -25.08
CA PHE A 981 29.95 -23.17 -26.34
C PHE A 981 31.07 -23.10 -27.39
N SER A 982 32.32 -22.90 -26.97
CA SER A 982 33.44 -22.68 -27.90
C SER A 982 34.11 -23.99 -28.33
N ALA A 983 34.09 -25.04 -27.49
CA ALA A 983 34.60 -26.36 -27.84
C ALA A 983 34.11 -27.44 -26.86
N LEU A 984 34.00 -28.67 -27.36
CA LEU A 984 33.84 -29.87 -26.52
C LEU A 984 35.22 -30.35 -26.01
N PRO A 985 35.42 -30.54 -24.69
CA PRO A 985 36.68 -31.04 -24.14
C PRO A 985 36.85 -32.54 -24.38
N ASP A 986 38.11 -32.99 -24.37
CA ASP A 986 38.45 -34.41 -24.41
C ASP A 986 37.82 -35.15 -23.22
N GLY A 987 37.03 -36.19 -23.51
CA GLY A 987 36.24 -36.92 -22.49
C GLY A 987 34.82 -36.40 -22.25
N GLY A 988 34.42 -35.33 -22.95
CA GLY A 988 33.08 -34.73 -22.90
C GLY A 988 32.85 -33.84 -21.69
N VAL A 989 31.66 -33.23 -21.63
CA VAL A 989 31.27 -32.28 -20.58
C VAL A 989 31.25 -32.90 -19.18
N LYS A 990 31.53 -32.10 -18.15
CA LYS A 990 31.32 -32.46 -16.75
C LYS A 990 30.04 -31.84 -16.20
N LEU A 991 29.23 -32.66 -15.52
CA LEU A 991 27.94 -32.26 -14.92
C LEU A 991 28.03 -32.25 -13.37
N ASP A 992 29.24 -32.10 -12.82
CA ASP A 992 29.54 -32.15 -11.39
C ASP A 992 29.81 -30.76 -10.77
N GLY A 993 29.55 -29.69 -11.53
CA GLY A 993 29.87 -28.30 -11.18
C GLY A 993 31.22 -27.80 -11.74
N SER A 994 32.05 -28.66 -12.34
CA SER A 994 33.30 -28.20 -12.97
C SER A 994 33.10 -27.47 -14.29
N ASP A 995 32.07 -27.86 -15.06
CA ASP A 995 31.56 -27.11 -16.22
C ASP A 995 30.13 -26.66 -15.91
N PHE A 996 29.21 -27.63 -15.85
CA PHE A 996 27.82 -27.43 -15.44
C PHE A 996 27.53 -28.17 -14.13
N GLU A 997 26.72 -27.59 -13.26
CA GLU A 997 26.04 -28.28 -12.15
C GLU A 997 24.78 -28.98 -12.68
N MET A 998 24.57 -30.21 -12.23
CA MET A 998 23.31 -30.92 -12.43
C MET A 998 22.27 -30.44 -11.40
N ILE A 999 21.20 -29.81 -11.88
CA ILE A 999 20.12 -29.30 -11.01
C ILE A 999 19.01 -30.33 -10.85
N SER A 1000 18.62 -30.99 -11.94
CA SER A 1000 17.61 -32.05 -11.94
C SER A 1000 17.77 -32.96 -13.16
N PRO A 1001 17.66 -34.30 -13.02
CA PRO A 1001 17.61 -35.06 -11.75
C PRO A 1001 18.88 -34.92 -10.90
N ASP A 1002 18.83 -35.36 -9.64
CA ASP A 1002 19.95 -35.26 -8.68
C ASP A 1002 21.27 -35.89 -9.19
N GLU A 1003 21.19 -36.90 -10.07
CA GLU A 1003 22.35 -37.58 -10.66
C GLU A 1003 22.26 -37.55 -12.19
N PRO A 1004 23.36 -37.19 -12.90
CA PRO A 1004 23.36 -37.15 -14.36
C PRO A 1004 23.34 -38.56 -14.98
N THR A 1005 22.64 -38.72 -16.10
CA THR A 1005 22.63 -39.97 -16.89
C THR A 1005 23.52 -39.86 -18.12
N ASP A 1006 23.93 -41.00 -18.69
CA ASP A 1006 24.70 -41.04 -19.94
C ASP A 1006 23.96 -40.38 -21.11
N GLU A 1007 22.63 -40.47 -21.14
CA GLU A 1007 21.79 -39.82 -22.16
C GLU A 1007 21.83 -38.29 -22.04
N ILE A 1008 21.76 -37.75 -20.82
CA ILE A 1008 21.85 -36.31 -20.55
C ILE A 1008 23.24 -35.80 -20.92
N LYS A 1009 24.29 -36.53 -20.51
CA LYS A 1009 25.66 -36.19 -20.88
C LYS A 1009 25.86 -36.20 -22.39
N LYS A 1010 25.32 -37.20 -23.09
CA LYS A 1010 25.36 -37.26 -24.55
C LYS A 1010 24.62 -36.08 -25.19
N ALA A 1011 23.39 -35.78 -24.76
CA ALA A 1011 22.61 -34.67 -25.30
C ALA A 1011 23.31 -33.32 -25.13
N THR A 1012 23.96 -33.12 -23.98
CA THR A 1012 24.76 -31.91 -23.71
C THR A 1012 26.00 -31.84 -24.61
N ASN A 1013 26.72 -32.95 -24.78
CA ASN A 1013 27.85 -33.03 -25.71
C ASN A 1013 27.42 -32.75 -27.16
N ASP A 1014 26.29 -33.32 -27.60
CA ASP A 1014 25.75 -33.14 -28.95
C ASP A 1014 25.42 -31.66 -29.19
N LEU A 1015 24.79 -30.98 -28.22
CA LEU A 1015 24.49 -29.56 -28.29
C LEU A 1015 25.76 -28.70 -28.42
N ILE A 1016 26.74 -28.91 -27.54
CA ILE A 1016 28.01 -28.15 -27.55
C ILE A 1016 28.75 -28.38 -28.87
N THR A 1017 28.78 -29.62 -29.37
CA THR A 1017 29.42 -29.97 -30.65
C THR A 1017 28.73 -29.29 -31.82
N PHE A 1018 27.39 -29.30 -31.85
CA PHE A 1018 26.61 -28.60 -32.86
C PHE A 1018 26.96 -27.12 -32.89
N VAL A 1019 26.92 -26.43 -31.74
CA VAL A 1019 27.19 -24.98 -31.69
C VAL A 1019 28.64 -24.65 -32.05
N SER A 1020 29.61 -25.45 -31.61
CA SER A 1020 31.04 -25.16 -31.79
C SER A 1020 31.62 -25.56 -33.15
N THR A 1021 30.99 -26.49 -33.89
CA THR A 1021 31.58 -27.05 -35.13
C THR A 1021 30.74 -26.86 -36.40
N SER A 1022 29.44 -26.54 -36.29
CA SER A 1022 28.58 -26.35 -37.46
C SER A 1022 28.98 -25.10 -38.28
N SER A 1023 28.76 -25.13 -39.60
CA SER A 1023 28.86 -23.92 -40.43
C SER A 1023 27.76 -22.91 -40.05
N ASP A 1024 27.91 -21.63 -40.41
CA ASP A 1024 26.88 -20.61 -40.13
C ASP A 1024 25.55 -20.88 -40.83
N ASP A 1025 25.60 -21.43 -42.04
CA ASP A 1025 24.39 -21.85 -42.76
C ASP A 1025 23.68 -23.01 -42.04
N ASP A 1026 24.44 -24.02 -41.60
CA ASP A 1026 23.89 -25.16 -40.86
C ASP A 1026 23.36 -24.73 -39.48
N PHE A 1027 24.07 -23.87 -38.77
CA PHE A 1027 23.63 -23.33 -37.50
C PHE A 1027 22.33 -22.56 -37.65
N LYS A 1028 22.26 -21.62 -38.60
CA LYS A 1028 21.04 -20.84 -38.85
C LYS A 1028 19.86 -21.74 -39.22
N ALA A 1029 20.08 -22.78 -40.03
CA ALA A 1029 19.04 -23.70 -40.46
C ALA A 1029 18.56 -24.67 -39.38
N GLN A 1030 19.45 -25.09 -38.46
CA GLN A 1030 19.17 -26.17 -37.50
C GLN A 1030 19.05 -25.71 -36.05
N LEU A 1031 19.39 -24.45 -35.70
CA LEU A 1031 19.41 -23.97 -34.32
C LEU A 1031 18.09 -24.24 -33.59
N SER A 1032 16.95 -24.00 -34.23
CA SER A 1032 15.61 -24.18 -33.64
C SER A 1032 15.26 -25.63 -33.27
N GLN A 1033 16.01 -26.62 -33.79
CA GLN A 1033 15.88 -28.03 -33.42
C GLN A 1033 16.68 -28.37 -32.15
N HIS A 1034 17.69 -27.55 -31.82
CA HIS A 1034 18.61 -27.77 -30.71
C HIS A 1034 18.36 -26.82 -29.54
N ILE A 1035 17.96 -25.58 -29.80
CA ILE A 1035 17.66 -24.55 -28.80
C ILE A 1035 16.36 -23.85 -29.21
N ASP A 1036 15.50 -23.56 -28.25
CA ASP A 1036 14.39 -22.66 -28.47
C ASP A 1036 14.87 -21.23 -28.73
N LEU A 1037 14.65 -20.75 -29.96
CA LEU A 1037 15.16 -19.46 -30.42
C LEU A 1037 14.56 -18.28 -29.64
N GLU A 1038 13.28 -18.35 -29.26
CA GLU A 1038 12.62 -17.28 -28.52
C GLU A 1038 13.22 -17.16 -27.11
N SER A 1039 13.36 -18.28 -26.39
CA SER A 1039 14.00 -18.30 -25.07
C SER A 1039 15.46 -17.81 -25.11
N LEU A 1040 16.20 -18.15 -26.17
CA LEU A 1040 17.60 -17.75 -26.34
C LEU A 1040 17.73 -16.24 -26.63
N ILE A 1041 16.83 -15.69 -27.45
CA ILE A 1041 16.79 -14.25 -27.74
C ILE A 1041 16.40 -13.47 -26.49
N ASP A 1042 15.38 -13.91 -25.76
CA ASP A 1042 14.95 -13.25 -24.51
C ASP A 1042 16.05 -13.29 -23.45
N TYR A 1043 16.75 -14.43 -23.31
CA TYR A 1043 17.92 -14.52 -22.44
C TYR A 1043 19.00 -13.52 -22.83
N PHE A 1044 19.35 -13.43 -24.12
CA PHE A 1044 20.39 -12.53 -24.59
C PHE A 1044 20.00 -11.05 -24.41
N ILE A 1045 18.74 -10.68 -24.68
CA ILE A 1045 18.23 -9.34 -24.43
C ILE A 1045 18.24 -9.03 -22.93
N PHE A 1046 17.68 -9.92 -22.12
CA PHE A 1046 17.56 -9.72 -20.67
C PHE A 1046 18.91 -9.54 -20.01
N LEU A 1047 19.86 -10.45 -20.29
CA LEU A 1047 21.26 -10.36 -19.84
C LEU A 1047 21.87 -8.98 -20.13
N ASN A 1048 21.59 -8.43 -21.31
CA ASN A 1048 22.04 -7.11 -21.70
C ASN A 1048 21.26 -5.98 -21.01
N VAL A 1049 19.95 -6.10 -20.83
CA VAL A 1049 19.11 -5.08 -20.15
C VAL A 1049 19.51 -4.90 -18.69
N ILE A 1050 19.80 -5.99 -17.98
CA ILE A 1050 20.22 -5.95 -16.57
C ILE A 1050 21.73 -5.78 -16.39
N GLU A 1051 22.49 -5.64 -17.48
CA GLU A 1051 23.96 -5.52 -17.45
C GLU A 1051 24.62 -6.68 -16.65
N ASN A 1052 24.13 -7.91 -16.82
CA ASN A 1052 24.64 -9.08 -16.09
C ASN A 1052 25.74 -9.78 -16.90
N GLY A 1053 27.00 -9.46 -16.61
CA GLY A 1053 28.13 -10.12 -17.27
C GLY A 1053 28.37 -11.56 -16.82
N ASP A 1054 27.97 -11.92 -15.59
CA ASP A 1054 28.24 -13.25 -15.03
C ASP A 1054 27.39 -14.32 -15.71
N ALA A 1055 26.13 -13.97 -16.03
CA ALA A 1055 25.14 -14.81 -16.71
C ALA A 1055 25.50 -15.23 -18.15
N ALA A 1056 26.61 -14.77 -18.73
CA ALA A 1056 27.01 -15.10 -20.11
C ALA A 1056 27.67 -16.48 -20.27
N GLY A 1057 27.97 -17.16 -19.17
CA GLY A 1057 28.63 -18.46 -19.17
C GLY A 1057 28.52 -19.17 -17.82
N LYS A 1058 28.53 -18.41 -16.73
CA LYS A 1058 28.07 -18.85 -15.42
C LYS A 1058 26.57 -18.50 -15.26
N ASN A 1059 25.86 -19.11 -14.32
CA ASN A 1059 24.48 -18.78 -13.97
C ASN A 1059 23.45 -18.87 -15.14
N GLN A 1060 23.85 -19.46 -16.26
CA GLN A 1060 22.97 -19.86 -17.36
C GLN A 1060 22.38 -21.23 -17.05
N THR A 1061 21.05 -21.30 -16.92
CA THR A 1061 20.32 -22.55 -16.74
C THR A 1061 19.79 -23.02 -18.09
N LEU A 1062 20.09 -24.27 -18.44
CA LEU A 1062 19.61 -24.95 -19.63
C LEU A 1062 18.62 -26.02 -19.22
N ILE A 1063 17.43 -25.97 -19.81
CA ILE A 1063 16.31 -26.86 -19.50
C ILE A 1063 15.93 -27.64 -20.75
N THR A 1064 15.63 -28.93 -20.62
CA THR A 1064 15.08 -29.72 -21.74
C THR A 1064 14.05 -30.74 -21.26
N TRP A 1065 13.00 -30.91 -22.06
CA TRP A 1065 11.93 -31.90 -21.85
C TRP A 1065 12.07 -33.14 -22.73
N ASP A 1066 12.93 -33.09 -23.75
CA ASP A 1066 13.09 -34.16 -24.74
C ASP A 1066 14.54 -34.60 -24.99
N LEU A 1067 15.52 -33.95 -24.34
CA LEU A 1067 16.97 -34.14 -24.53
C LEU A 1067 17.45 -33.80 -25.94
N LYS A 1068 16.68 -33.03 -26.71
CA LYS A 1068 17.02 -32.59 -28.07
C LYS A 1068 17.01 -31.07 -28.18
N LYS A 1069 15.91 -30.45 -27.74
CA LYS A 1069 15.71 -29.01 -27.74
C LYS A 1069 15.88 -28.47 -26.32
N TRP A 1070 16.72 -27.44 -26.18
CA TRP A 1070 17.07 -26.81 -24.92
C TRP A 1070 16.50 -25.38 -24.81
N TYR A 1071 16.19 -24.95 -23.60
CA TYR A 1071 15.63 -23.63 -23.29
C TYR A 1071 16.57 -22.91 -22.31
N TYR A 1072 16.71 -21.60 -22.47
CA TYR A 1072 17.56 -20.76 -21.63
C TYR A 1072 16.76 -20.09 -20.51
N HIS A 1073 17.33 -20.09 -19.30
CA HIS A 1073 16.79 -19.40 -18.14
C HIS A 1073 17.92 -18.87 -17.25
N PRO A 1074 17.88 -17.62 -16.76
CA PRO A 1074 18.95 -17.06 -15.93
C PRO A 1074 18.77 -17.43 -14.44
N TYR A 1075 19.82 -17.31 -13.64
CA TYR A 1075 19.79 -17.47 -12.18
C TYR A 1075 20.80 -16.51 -11.52
N ASP A 1076 20.67 -16.26 -10.20
CA ASP A 1076 21.59 -15.44 -9.38
C ASP A 1076 21.94 -14.08 -10.03
N LEU A 1077 21.01 -13.12 -9.89
CA LEU A 1077 20.98 -11.87 -10.65
C LEU A 1077 21.41 -10.64 -9.83
N ASP A 1078 22.20 -10.85 -8.77
CA ASP A 1078 22.71 -9.76 -7.92
C ASP A 1078 23.88 -8.99 -8.56
N THR A 1079 24.72 -9.64 -9.37
CA THR A 1079 25.88 -9.00 -10.03
C THR A 1079 25.49 -8.26 -11.31
N THR A 1080 24.88 -7.09 -11.13
CA THR A 1080 24.27 -6.30 -12.21
C THR A 1080 24.57 -4.82 -12.08
N TYR A 1081 24.36 -4.09 -13.18
CA TYR A 1081 24.48 -2.63 -13.23
C TYR A 1081 25.81 -2.09 -12.65
N GLY A 1082 26.92 -2.71 -13.05
CA GLY A 1082 28.26 -2.30 -12.64
C GLY A 1082 28.70 -2.76 -11.25
N VAL A 1083 27.95 -3.65 -10.59
CA VAL A 1083 28.30 -4.22 -9.29
C VAL A 1083 28.81 -5.65 -9.45
N ASP A 1084 30.02 -5.91 -8.99
CA ASP A 1084 30.65 -7.24 -8.97
C ASP A 1084 30.30 -8.01 -7.69
N SER A 1085 30.48 -9.32 -7.70
CA SER A 1085 30.27 -10.28 -6.60
C SER A 1085 31.01 -9.93 -5.29
N ASN A 1086 32.07 -9.13 -5.37
CA ASN A 1086 32.85 -8.63 -4.21
C ASN A 1086 32.45 -7.20 -3.78
N GLY A 1087 31.40 -6.63 -4.38
CA GLY A 1087 30.90 -5.28 -4.16
C GLY A 1087 31.64 -4.19 -4.94
N LYS A 1088 32.68 -4.51 -5.72
CA LYS A 1088 33.38 -3.53 -6.53
C LYS A 1088 32.43 -2.93 -7.56
N VAL A 1089 32.39 -1.61 -7.61
CA VAL A 1089 31.64 -0.84 -8.60
C VAL A 1089 32.50 -0.50 -9.82
N SER A 1090 31.91 -0.49 -11.01
CA SER A 1090 32.53 -0.09 -12.27
C SER A 1090 31.64 0.85 -13.07
N GLU A 1091 32.23 1.60 -13.99
CA GLU A 1091 31.47 2.42 -14.94
C GLU A 1091 30.56 1.56 -15.85
N PRO A 1092 29.47 2.13 -16.39
CA PRO A 1092 28.57 1.43 -17.29
C PRO A 1092 29.28 0.89 -18.54
N LEU A 1093 28.98 -0.36 -18.87
CA LEU A 1093 29.55 -1.03 -20.03
C LEU A 1093 29.00 -0.44 -21.34
N THR A 1094 29.90 -0.19 -22.28
CA THR A 1094 29.59 0.44 -23.58
C THR A 1094 29.35 -0.56 -24.71
N ASP A 1095 29.52 -1.86 -24.46
CA ASP A 1095 29.38 -2.92 -25.46
C ASP A 1095 28.34 -3.98 -25.03
N LEU A 1096 27.90 -4.81 -25.98
CA LEU A 1096 27.05 -5.96 -25.68
C LEU A 1096 27.81 -6.98 -24.82
N LEU A 1097 27.11 -7.50 -23.82
CA LEU A 1097 27.58 -8.57 -22.96
C LEU A 1097 27.36 -9.94 -23.63
N GLY A 1098 28.14 -10.93 -23.21
CA GLY A 1098 28.00 -12.32 -23.67
C GLY A 1098 28.67 -12.66 -25.00
N LEU A 1099 29.26 -11.70 -25.70
CA LEU A 1099 29.97 -11.96 -26.97
C LEU A 1099 31.29 -12.74 -26.81
N ASN A 1100 31.68 -13.08 -25.58
CA ASN A 1100 32.71 -14.08 -25.30
C ASN A 1100 32.19 -15.53 -25.45
N SER A 1101 30.88 -15.74 -25.48
CA SER A 1101 30.25 -17.01 -25.84
C SER A 1101 30.17 -17.15 -27.36
N HIS A 1102 30.57 -18.33 -27.86
CA HIS A 1102 30.46 -18.64 -29.28
C HIS A 1102 28.99 -18.69 -29.72
N LEU A 1103 28.08 -19.18 -28.86
CA LEU A 1103 26.66 -19.21 -29.14
C LEU A 1103 26.09 -17.80 -29.33
N PHE A 1104 26.33 -16.89 -28.37
CA PHE A 1104 25.78 -15.53 -28.42
C PHE A 1104 26.42 -14.69 -29.53
N THR A 1105 27.69 -14.93 -29.86
CA THR A 1105 28.34 -14.29 -31.01
C THR A 1105 27.63 -14.64 -32.32
N ARG A 1106 27.32 -15.92 -32.52
CA ARG A 1106 26.61 -16.41 -33.71
C ARG A 1106 25.14 -15.97 -33.71
N LEU A 1107 24.47 -16.00 -32.56
CA LEU A 1107 23.11 -15.48 -32.39
C LEU A 1107 23.03 -14.01 -32.80
N ASN A 1108 23.87 -13.15 -32.22
CA ASN A 1108 23.88 -11.71 -32.48
C ASN A 1108 24.19 -11.38 -33.95
N SER A 1109 24.98 -12.22 -34.63
CA SER A 1109 25.36 -11.99 -36.03
C SER A 1109 24.33 -12.55 -37.03
N LEU A 1110 23.81 -13.75 -36.79
CA LEU A 1110 22.99 -14.49 -37.76
C LEU A 1110 21.48 -14.28 -37.58
N PHE A 1111 21.05 -13.84 -36.38
CA PHE A 1111 19.65 -13.61 -35.98
C PHE A 1111 19.42 -12.16 -35.50
N ALA A 1112 20.17 -11.21 -36.04
CA ALA A 1112 20.11 -9.80 -35.63
C ALA A 1112 18.72 -9.18 -35.82
N ASP A 1113 18.00 -9.56 -36.89
CA ASP A 1113 16.68 -9.00 -37.20
C ASP A 1113 15.62 -9.51 -36.20
N GLU A 1114 15.71 -10.77 -35.79
CA GLU A 1114 14.85 -11.38 -34.78
C GLU A 1114 15.08 -10.76 -33.39
N ILE A 1115 16.35 -10.50 -33.01
CA ILE A 1115 16.69 -9.79 -31.77
C ILE A 1115 16.11 -8.36 -31.79
N LYS A 1116 16.29 -7.63 -32.89
CA LYS A 1116 15.76 -6.27 -33.05
C LYS A 1116 14.24 -6.24 -32.94
N ALA A 1117 13.56 -7.17 -33.61
CA ALA A 1117 12.11 -7.27 -33.56
C ALA A 1117 11.62 -7.54 -32.14
N ARG A 1118 12.24 -8.49 -31.43
CA ARG A 1118 11.88 -8.83 -30.05
C ARG A 1118 12.20 -7.69 -29.08
N TYR A 1119 13.36 -7.04 -29.20
CA TYR A 1119 13.69 -5.89 -28.37
C TYR A 1119 12.72 -4.74 -28.61
N LYS A 1120 12.39 -4.43 -29.87
CA LYS A 1120 11.39 -3.39 -30.20
C LYS A 1120 10.04 -3.68 -29.55
N GLU A 1121 9.60 -4.94 -29.54
CA GLU A 1121 8.41 -5.38 -28.82
C GLU A 1121 8.54 -5.11 -27.30
N LEU A 1122 9.61 -5.57 -26.66
CA LEU A 1122 9.80 -5.39 -25.22
C LEU A 1122 9.89 -3.91 -24.83
N ARG A 1123 10.55 -3.08 -25.66
CA ARG A 1123 10.71 -1.63 -25.41
C ARG A 1123 9.42 -0.83 -25.45
N THR A 1124 8.31 -1.47 -25.81
CA THR A 1124 6.97 -0.91 -25.62
C THR A 1124 6.54 -0.85 -24.16
N TRP A 1125 7.22 -1.47 -23.20
CA TRP A 1125 6.89 -1.34 -21.77
C TRP A 1125 8.14 -1.41 -20.90
N LEU A 1126 9.12 -2.21 -21.32
CA LEU A 1126 10.41 -2.35 -20.66
C LEU A 1126 11.20 -1.07 -20.92
N THR A 1127 11.10 -0.14 -19.99
CA THR A 1127 11.72 1.18 -20.07
C THR A 1127 12.62 1.41 -18.87
N PRO A 1128 13.55 2.38 -18.94
CA PRO A 1128 14.31 2.78 -17.76
C PRO A 1128 13.44 3.14 -16.56
N VAL A 1129 12.32 3.83 -16.80
CA VAL A 1129 11.36 4.19 -15.75
C VAL A 1129 10.77 2.96 -15.10
N TYR A 1130 10.38 1.98 -15.93
CA TYR A 1130 9.84 0.72 -15.43
C TYR A 1130 10.83 0.02 -14.49
N VAL A 1131 12.06 -0.19 -14.97
CA VAL A 1131 13.13 -0.83 -14.18
C VAL A 1131 13.40 -0.06 -12.89
N LEU A 1132 13.57 1.27 -12.97
CA LEU A 1132 13.82 2.12 -11.80
C LEU A 1132 12.67 2.12 -10.81
N LYS A 1133 11.43 2.05 -11.30
CA LYS A 1133 10.25 1.94 -10.46
C LYS A 1133 10.29 0.65 -9.65
N MET A 1134 10.58 -0.48 -10.28
CA MET A 1134 10.66 -1.78 -9.58
C MET A 1134 11.71 -1.77 -8.47
N TYR A 1135 12.88 -1.19 -8.73
CA TYR A 1135 13.91 -1.00 -7.70
C TYR A 1135 13.42 -0.07 -6.57
N ARG A 1136 12.85 1.08 -6.92
CA ARG A 1136 12.37 2.07 -5.94
C ARG A 1136 11.28 1.48 -5.04
N ASP A 1137 10.34 0.72 -5.60
CA ASP A 1137 9.28 0.08 -4.84
C ASP A 1137 9.83 -0.95 -3.85
N HIS A 1138 10.82 -1.74 -4.26
CA HIS A 1138 11.44 -2.74 -3.38
C HIS A 1138 12.28 -2.08 -2.26
N ILE A 1139 13.02 -1.02 -2.57
CA ILE A 1139 13.76 -0.22 -1.57
C ILE A 1139 12.78 0.38 -0.54
N ASN A 1140 11.65 0.92 -1.01
CA ASN A 1140 10.61 1.46 -0.14
C ASN A 1140 9.97 0.39 0.75
N LEU A 1141 9.89 -0.86 0.27
CA LEU A 1141 9.40 -1.99 1.07
C LEU A 1141 10.32 -2.30 2.26
N ILE A 1142 11.64 -2.12 2.11
CA ILE A 1142 12.60 -2.28 3.21
C ILE A 1142 12.43 -1.15 4.23
N GLY A 1143 12.32 0.10 3.78
CA GLY A 1143 12.12 1.27 4.64
C GLY A 1143 13.40 1.76 5.31
N GLU A 1144 13.46 3.08 5.55
CA GLU A 1144 14.66 3.80 5.98
C GLU A 1144 15.25 3.27 7.30
N SER A 1145 14.41 3.06 8.33
CA SER A 1145 14.86 2.59 9.64
C SER A 1145 15.54 1.22 9.59
N ASN A 1146 15.10 0.33 8.71
CA ASN A 1146 15.70 -1.00 8.56
C ASN A 1146 17.06 -0.93 7.84
N TYR A 1147 17.23 -0.02 6.88
CA TYR A 1147 18.55 0.26 6.30
C TYR A 1147 19.51 0.86 7.32
N GLU A 1148 19.06 1.77 8.18
CA GLU A 1148 19.89 2.29 9.26
C GLU A 1148 20.38 1.17 10.18
N ASP A 1149 19.49 0.26 10.58
CA ASP A 1149 19.85 -0.86 11.46
C ASP A 1149 20.78 -1.87 10.77
N GLU A 1150 20.58 -2.12 9.47
CA GLU A 1150 21.51 -2.91 8.65
C GLU A 1150 22.91 -2.30 8.64
N PHE A 1151 23.04 -1.02 8.29
CA PHE A 1151 24.35 -0.37 8.11
C PHE A 1151 25.04 -0.04 9.43
N LYS A 1152 24.30 0.04 10.55
CA LYS A 1152 24.89 0.07 11.91
C LYS A 1152 25.59 -1.26 12.25
N LEU A 1153 25.03 -2.38 11.79
CA LEU A 1153 25.54 -3.71 12.11
C LEU A 1153 26.63 -4.17 11.12
N TRP A 1154 26.41 -3.92 9.84
CA TRP A 1154 27.25 -4.41 8.76
C TRP A 1154 27.93 -3.26 8.01
N ASN A 1155 29.26 -3.23 8.08
CA ASN A 1155 30.06 -2.21 7.39
C ASN A 1155 30.23 -2.57 5.91
N ASN A 1156 29.22 -2.29 5.07
CA ASN A 1156 29.37 -2.42 3.63
C ASN A 1156 30.30 -1.30 3.10
N PRO A 1157 31.48 -1.63 2.54
CA PRO A 1157 32.48 -0.65 2.13
C PRO A 1157 32.06 0.21 0.93
N ASN A 1158 30.95 -0.13 0.25
CA ASN A 1158 30.47 0.54 -0.95
C ASN A 1158 29.09 1.20 -0.79
N HIS A 1159 28.54 1.24 0.43
CA HIS A 1159 27.22 1.87 0.67
C HIS A 1159 27.14 3.33 0.18
N ASP A 1160 28.26 4.08 0.27
CA ASP A 1160 28.34 5.47 -0.21
C ASP A 1160 28.49 5.61 -1.75
N LYS A 1161 28.79 4.51 -2.45
CA LYS A 1161 29.12 4.52 -3.89
C LYS A 1161 28.04 3.87 -4.73
N ASP A 1162 27.57 2.69 -4.32
CA ASP A 1162 26.53 1.92 -5.00
C ASP A 1162 25.14 2.39 -4.55
N THR A 1163 24.79 3.61 -4.93
CA THR A 1163 23.52 4.26 -4.55
C THR A 1163 22.44 4.01 -5.59
N PHE A 1164 21.18 4.36 -5.28
CA PHE A 1164 20.12 4.39 -6.28
C PHE A 1164 20.46 5.28 -7.49
N ASN A 1165 21.23 6.36 -7.28
CA ASN A 1165 21.69 7.23 -8.36
C ASN A 1165 22.76 6.58 -9.24
N PHE A 1166 23.63 5.74 -8.65
CA PHE A 1166 24.56 4.91 -9.41
C PHE A 1166 23.79 3.93 -10.32
N LEU A 1167 22.84 3.18 -9.76
CA LEU A 1167 21.95 2.28 -10.50
C LEU A 1167 21.22 3.01 -11.66
N LYS A 1168 20.66 4.19 -11.38
CA LYS A 1168 19.97 5.04 -12.37
C LYS A 1168 20.85 5.43 -13.54
N ALA A 1169 22.10 5.82 -13.28
CA ALA A 1169 23.05 6.15 -14.34
C ALA A 1169 23.36 4.93 -15.22
N HIS A 1170 23.54 3.74 -14.62
CA HIS A 1170 23.75 2.49 -15.34
C HIS A 1170 22.56 2.16 -16.25
N ILE A 1171 21.35 2.14 -15.70
CA ILE A 1171 20.12 1.82 -16.45
C ILE A 1171 19.97 2.76 -17.66
N TYR A 1172 20.09 4.08 -17.48
CA TYR A 1172 19.95 5.01 -18.62
C TYR A 1172 20.99 4.81 -19.70
N LYS A 1173 22.27 4.69 -19.33
CA LYS A 1173 23.34 4.47 -20.32
C LYS A 1173 23.15 3.11 -21.02
N ARG A 1174 22.72 2.08 -20.29
CA ARG A 1174 22.51 0.75 -20.84
C ARG A 1174 21.37 0.73 -21.85
N PHE A 1175 20.21 1.26 -21.50
CA PHE A 1175 19.09 1.35 -22.43
C PHE A 1175 19.43 2.20 -23.66
N LYS A 1176 20.16 3.31 -23.52
CA LYS A 1176 20.62 4.09 -24.67
C LYS A 1176 21.52 3.28 -25.61
N LEU A 1177 22.45 2.50 -25.08
CA LEU A 1177 23.30 1.63 -25.87
C LEU A 1177 22.44 0.63 -26.66
N LEU A 1178 21.55 -0.09 -25.97
CA LEU A 1178 20.69 -1.10 -26.58
C LEU A 1178 19.73 -0.50 -27.61
N ASP A 1179 19.14 0.67 -27.32
CA ASP A 1179 18.29 1.42 -28.25
C ASP A 1179 19.07 1.80 -29.53
N SER A 1180 20.34 2.21 -29.38
CA SER A 1180 21.19 2.56 -30.52
C SER A 1180 21.57 1.37 -31.41
N LEU A 1181 21.48 0.15 -30.88
CA LEU A 1181 21.80 -1.10 -31.58
C LEU A 1181 20.55 -1.75 -32.17
N TRP A 1182 19.44 -1.71 -31.44
CA TRP A 1182 18.28 -2.56 -31.70
C TRP A 1182 16.98 -1.82 -32.06
N LEU A 1183 16.89 -0.49 -31.93
CA LEU A 1183 15.71 0.30 -32.36
C LEU A 1183 15.93 1.08 -33.67
N LYS A 1184 17.01 0.83 -34.39
CA LYS A 1184 17.32 1.46 -35.67
C LYS A 1184 16.69 0.76 -36.87
#